data_AF-A0A1H7UXT4-F1
#
_entry.id   AF-A0A1H7UXT4-F1
#
_cell.length_a   1.000
_cell.length_b   1.000
_cell.length_c   1.000
_cell.angle_alpha   90.00
_cell.angle_beta   90.00
_cell.angle_gamma   90.00
#
_symmetry.space_group_name_H-M   'P 1'
#
loop_
_entity.id
_entity.type
_entity.pdbx_description
1 polymer ?
#
loop_
_entity_poly.entity_id
_entity_poly.type
_entity_poly.pdbx_seq_one_letter_code
_entity_poly.pdbx_strand_id
1 'polypeptide(L)'
;MALDKNMRIILAEDGGTMRKMEVRILNQIGFENIAACQDGVEAMRELESAGEASLVISDWNMPNKNGMELLQEMRADQRFASIPFIMATGQGDKQYVAQAMEAGANGVVAKPFSPDELKSLIEQIFGVAQEKSVPPVPAGLETDTQGKPILKVAHIQITDHLALGVMKSLIHTHQAESRTFTLETVCMPNWNRVQSALETGEVNAAFILAPIAMDLFNYGTPIRLVLFAHRNGSIMVRSKTGQYGKIQQQFFKHRTFYIPHKMSIHHMLAHKYFSEMGLKPGMAGGGAVNLLLDVVAPVNMPEFLADNPSSCGFMVAEPIGSRAIASGIAERQFLSGEMWANHPCCVVVFRQEFLDQHPEAVHEFTRILVQAGQFIHQEPEKASEIAVSFLDPEGKLGLKAPLIRQVLSEPMGIKTDDLYPSIEDLDIIQRYMNENMNIGSLIDLNSFVDLRFAQAACPDRIRDAAAQLDSSETATGTVSEGRKEREDSRTELKIKSLNTSSAREGKYLVFQLADERYGVSVMDVREIIQMRRITFVPNMPGFYKGTINLRGKVIPVTDLRLTLGMAPIDYDDRTCIIILEMAGATGSTLVGVTMDAAVEVLDIQEDKIQDTPYFGERVNTSFITGLARTNNKTTTLLDIDKLYGADSVIFNAPAANAQALC
;
A
#
# COMPACT_ATOMS: atom_id res chain seq x y z
N MET A 1 -18.22 -2.72 -34.95
CA MET A 1 -19.00 -1.47 -34.74
C MET A 1 -18.13 -0.52 -33.93
N ALA A 2 -18.27 0.80 -34.07
CA ALA A 2 -17.57 1.73 -33.17
C ALA A 2 -18.29 1.77 -31.82
N LEU A 3 -17.54 1.87 -30.72
CA LEU A 3 -18.08 1.95 -29.37
C LEU A 3 -18.84 3.28 -29.18
N ASP A 4 -20.08 3.24 -28.66
CA ASP A 4 -20.83 4.47 -28.37
C ASP A 4 -20.21 5.22 -27.19
N LYS A 5 -19.68 6.42 -27.47
CA LYS A 5 -19.00 7.26 -26.48
C LYS A 5 -19.95 8.06 -25.60
N ASN A 6 -21.23 8.14 -25.98
CA ASN A 6 -22.28 8.77 -25.17
C ASN A 6 -22.94 7.78 -24.19
N MET A 7 -22.51 6.51 -24.18
CA MET A 7 -23.04 5.48 -23.30
C MET A 7 -22.96 5.94 -21.84
N ARG A 8 -24.01 5.66 -21.07
CA ARG A 8 -24.01 5.97 -19.64
C ARG A 8 -23.29 4.88 -18.87
N ILE A 9 -22.29 5.30 -18.10
CA ILE A 9 -21.52 4.43 -17.22
C ILE A 9 -21.87 4.75 -15.77
N ILE A 10 -22.26 3.73 -15.00
CA ILE A 10 -22.34 3.84 -13.54
C ILE A 10 -21.01 3.33 -12.98
N LEU A 11 -20.31 4.20 -12.26
CA LEU A 11 -19.05 3.88 -11.59
C LEU A 11 -19.28 3.88 -10.08
N ALA A 12 -19.21 2.73 -9.43
CA ALA A 12 -19.32 2.61 -7.97
C ALA A 12 -17.94 2.39 -7.35
N GLU A 13 -17.48 3.35 -6.53
CA GLU A 13 -16.15 3.32 -5.91
C GLU A 13 -16.20 4.16 -4.63
N ASP A 14 -15.81 3.60 -3.48
CA ASP A 14 -15.90 4.30 -2.19
C ASP A 14 -14.73 5.27 -1.98
N GLY A 15 -13.55 4.93 -2.48
CA GLY A 15 -12.34 5.73 -2.46
C GLY A 15 -12.49 7.03 -3.24
N GLY A 16 -12.65 8.16 -2.54
CA GLY A 16 -12.86 9.46 -3.20
C GLY A 16 -11.74 9.89 -4.16
N THR A 17 -10.50 9.46 -3.89
CA THR A 17 -9.34 9.68 -4.78
C THR A 17 -9.41 8.76 -6.00
N MET A 18 -9.66 7.47 -5.78
CA MET A 18 -9.76 6.46 -6.82
C MET A 18 -10.92 6.76 -7.77
N ARG A 19 -12.10 7.08 -7.23
CA ARG A 19 -13.29 7.45 -8.02
C ARG A 19 -13.01 8.60 -8.98
N LYS A 20 -12.28 9.63 -8.52
CA LYS A 20 -11.85 10.75 -9.39
C LYS A 20 -10.86 10.31 -10.46
N MET A 21 -9.93 9.41 -10.11
CA MET A 21 -8.96 8.83 -11.06
C MET A 21 -9.67 8.05 -12.16
N GLU A 22 -10.59 7.17 -11.78
CA GLU A 22 -11.35 6.33 -12.69
C GLU A 22 -12.28 7.15 -13.60
N VAL A 23 -12.93 8.19 -13.06
CA VAL A 23 -13.66 9.16 -13.87
C VAL A 23 -12.73 9.86 -14.88
N ARG A 24 -11.52 10.28 -14.45
CA ARG A 24 -10.55 10.90 -15.37
C ARG A 24 -10.08 9.93 -16.46
N ILE A 25 -9.88 8.67 -16.11
CA ILE A 25 -9.53 7.60 -17.05
C ILE A 25 -10.65 7.41 -18.07
N LEU A 26 -11.90 7.27 -17.62
CA LEU A 26 -13.06 7.13 -18.49
C LEU A 26 -13.21 8.34 -19.45
N ASN A 27 -13.01 9.56 -18.93
CA ASN A 27 -12.98 10.77 -19.76
C ASN A 27 -11.84 10.74 -20.81
N GLN A 28 -10.65 10.26 -20.45
CA GLN A 28 -9.54 10.10 -21.40
C GLN A 28 -9.83 9.08 -22.49
N ILE A 29 -10.60 8.03 -22.18
CA ILE A 29 -11.09 7.05 -23.16
C ILE A 29 -12.20 7.63 -24.05
N GLY A 30 -12.77 8.77 -23.66
CA GLY A 30 -13.79 9.54 -24.39
C GLY A 30 -15.22 9.33 -23.88
N PHE A 31 -15.44 8.80 -22.68
CA PHE A 31 -16.76 8.72 -22.07
C PHE A 31 -17.02 9.95 -21.21
N GLU A 32 -18.10 10.67 -21.49
CA GLU A 32 -18.46 11.90 -20.74
C GLU A 32 -19.68 11.69 -19.81
N ASN A 33 -20.51 10.67 -20.08
CA ASN A 33 -21.73 10.39 -19.35
C ASN A 33 -21.51 9.38 -18.21
N ILE A 34 -20.90 9.85 -17.11
CA ILE A 34 -20.49 9.00 -15.97
C ILE A 34 -21.26 9.40 -14.70
N ALA A 35 -21.98 8.45 -14.11
CA ALA A 35 -22.59 8.57 -12.80
C ALA A 35 -21.67 7.93 -11.73
N ALA A 36 -20.96 8.77 -10.99
CA ALA A 36 -19.99 8.34 -9.98
C ALA A 36 -20.65 8.20 -8.61
N CYS A 37 -20.71 6.97 -8.10
CA CYS A 37 -21.38 6.54 -6.87
C CYS A 37 -20.34 6.17 -5.80
N GLN A 38 -20.69 6.31 -4.52
CA GLN A 38 -19.82 6.02 -3.38
C GLN A 38 -19.96 4.59 -2.85
N ASP A 39 -21.03 3.89 -3.22
CA ASP A 39 -21.28 2.51 -2.86
C ASP A 39 -22.29 1.84 -3.82
N GLY A 40 -22.54 0.55 -3.62
CA GLY A 40 -23.52 -0.19 -4.41
C GLY A 40 -24.97 0.26 -4.16
N VAL A 41 -25.29 0.90 -3.03
CA VAL A 41 -26.65 1.38 -2.75
C VAL A 41 -26.98 2.58 -3.63
N GLU A 42 -26.04 3.53 -3.73
CA GLU A 42 -26.16 4.67 -4.65
C GLU A 42 -26.19 4.19 -6.11
N ALA A 43 -25.36 3.21 -6.48
CA ALA A 43 -25.38 2.61 -7.81
C ALA A 43 -26.74 1.97 -8.16
N MET A 44 -27.36 1.22 -7.23
CA MET A 44 -28.70 0.67 -7.44
C MET A 44 -29.77 1.75 -7.57
N ARG A 45 -29.72 2.82 -6.78
CA ARG A 45 -30.66 3.96 -6.91
C ARG A 45 -30.50 4.66 -8.26
N GLU A 46 -29.28 4.80 -8.75
CA GLU A 46 -28.99 5.35 -10.08
C GLU A 46 -29.56 4.44 -11.20
N LEU A 47 -29.43 3.11 -11.06
CA LEU A 47 -30.05 2.14 -11.98
C LEU A 47 -31.58 2.24 -11.98
N GLU A 48 -32.21 2.29 -10.80
CA GLU A 48 -33.66 2.34 -10.64
C GLU A 48 -34.28 3.65 -11.12
N SER A 49 -33.59 4.77 -10.89
CA SER A 49 -34.12 6.11 -11.20
C SER A 49 -34.10 6.43 -12.70
N ALA A 50 -33.23 5.77 -13.48
CA ALA A 50 -32.94 6.24 -14.83
C ALA A 50 -33.01 5.21 -15.96
N GLY A 51 -33.09 3.91 -15.68
CA GLY A 51 -33.40 2.86 -16.67
C GLY A 51 -32.41 2.61 -17.82
N GLU A 52 -31.44 3.51 -18.08
CA GLU A 52 -30.54 3.47 -19.25
C GLU A 52 -29.05 3.44 -18.86
N ALA A 53 -28.62 2.50 -18.00
CA ALA A 53 -27.19 2.23 -17.82
C ALA A 53 -26.71 1.26 -18.91
N SER A 54 -25.62 1.62 -19.59
CA SER A 54 -25.02 0.76 -20.64
C SER A 54 -23.88 -0.10 -20.09
N LEU A 55 -23.27 0.31 -18.99
CA LEU A 55 -22.17 -0.38 -18.32
C LEU A 55 -22.16 0.00 -16.84
N VAL A 56 -21.94 -0.98 -15.98
CA VAL A 56 -21.61 -0.76 -14.56
C VAL A 56 -20.16 -1.17 -14.34
N ILE A 57 -19.38 -0.27 -13.74
CA ILE A 57 -18.03 -0.55 -13.23
C ILE A 57 -18.12 -0.40 -11.72
N SER A 58 -17.77 -1.42 -10.97
CA SER A 58 -17.91 -1.40 -9.51
C SER A 58 -16.64 -1.87 -8.84
N ASP A 59 -16.19 -1.15 -7.82
CA ASP A 59 -15.29 -1.71 -6.83
C ASP A 59 -15.93 -2.94 -6.17
N TRP A 60 -15.09 -3.91 -5.85
CA TRP A 60 -15.44 -5.06 -5.05
C TRP A 60 -15.79 -4.66 -3.62
N ASN A 61 -14.91 -3.91 -2.95
CA ASN A 61 -15.05 -3.58 -1.53
C ASN A 61 -15.62 -2.18 -1.36
N MET A 62 -16.90 -2.07 -1.00
CA MET A 62 -17.54 -0.80 -0.68
C MET A 62 -18.35 -0.94 0.60
N PRO A 63 -18.52 0.13 1.40
CA PRO A 63 -19.41 0.12 2.55
C PRO A 63 -20.87 -0.03 2.10
N ASN A 64 -21.75 -0.43 3.03
CA ASN A 64 -23.20 -0.59 2.84
C ASN A 64 -23.63 -1.70 1.86
N LYS A 65 -23.21 -1.64 0.59
CA LYS A 65 -23.41 -2.66 -0.43
C LYS A 65 -22.15 -2.79 -1.27
N ASN A 66 -21.51 -3.94 -1.19
CA ASN A 66 -20.28 -4.23 -1.91
C ASN A 66 -20.56 -4.58 -3.39
N GLY A 67 -19.50 -4.66 -4.21
CA GLY A 67 -19.65 -4.91 -5.64
C GLY A 67 -20.25 -6.26 -5.98
N MET A 68 -19.99 -7.29 -5.17
CA MET A 68 -20.55 -8.63 -5.36
C MET A 68 -22.05 -8.66 -5.07
N GLU A 69 -22.47 -8.02 -3.97
CA GLU A 69 -23.89 -7.86 -3.62
C GLU A 69 -24.63 -7.07 -4.71
N LEU A 70 -24.02 -5.99 -5.22
CA LEU A 70 -24.53 -5.22 -6.34
C LEU A 70 -24.70 -6.08 -7.60
N LEU A 71 -23.67 -6.85 -7.98
CA LEU A 71 -23.71 -7.73 -9.14
C LEU A 71 -24.81 -8.79 -9.01
N GLN A 72 -24.90 -9.46 -7.86
CA GLN A 72 -25.91 -10.49 -7.60
C GLN A 72 -27.33 -9.91 -7.66
N GLU A 73 -27.55 -8.72 -7.09
CA GLU A 73 -28.83 -8.02 -7.14
C GLU A 73 -29.21 -7.62 -8.58
N MET A 74 -28.26 -7.08 -9.34
CA MET A 74 -28.47 -6.77 -10.76
C MET A 74 -28.80 -8.01 -11.59
N ARG A 75 -28.18 -9.16 -11.32
CA ARG A 75 -28.45 -10.42 -12.04
C ARG A 75 -29.79 -11.06 -11.63
N ALA A 76 -30.27 -10.78 -10.42
CA ALA A 76 -31.59 -11.23 -9.96
C ALA A 76 -32.75 -10.40 -10.57
N ASP A 77 -32.50 -9.15 -10.95
CA ASP A 77 -33.52 -8.27 -11.55
C ASP A 77 -33.47 -8.33 -13.10
N GLN A 78 -34.56 -8.76 -13.72
CA GLN A 78 -34.67 -8.86 -15.19
C GLN A 78 -34.42 -7.54 -15.93
N ARG A 79 -34.61 -6.39 -15.27
CA ARG A 79 -34.34 -5.06 -15.85
C ARG A 79 -32.85 -4.79 -16.02
N PHE A 80 -32.01 -5.37 -15.16
CA PHE A 80 -30.58 -5.08 -15.10
C PHE A 80 -29.69 -6.28 -15.43
N ALA A 81 -30.28 -7.49 -15.52
CA ALA A 81 -29.56 -8.74 -15.68
C ALA A 81 -28.66 -8.78 -16.93
N SER A 82 -29.02 -8.08 -18.00
CA SER A 82 -28.24 -8.01 -19.24
C SER A 82 -27.23 -6.86 -19.29
N ILE A 83 -27.24 -5.95 -18.32
CA ILE A 83 -26.33 -4.80 -18.32
C ILE A 83 -24.89 -5.32 -18.07
N PRO A 84 -23.94 -4.99 -18.96
CA PRO A 84 -22.55 -5.32 -18.77
C PRO A 84 -22.02 -4.83 -17.42
N PHE A 85 -21.28 -5.69 -16.74
CA PHE A 85 -20.71 -5.42 -15.42
C PHE A 85 -19.21 -5.70 -15.43
N ILE A 86 -18.39 -4.70 -15.11
CA ILE A 86 -16.96 -4.85 -14.86
C ILE A 86 -16.73 -4.75 -13.35
N MET A 87 -16.12 -5.79 -12.79
CA MET A 87 -15.67 -5.77 -11.42
C MET A 87 -14.25 -5.17 -11.36
N ALA A 88 -14.05 -4.14 -10.53
CA ALA A 88 -12.75 -3.59 -10.23
C ALA A 88 -12.27 -4.16 -8.89
N THR A 89 -11.14 -4.87 -8.87
CA THR A 89 -10.62 -5.55 -7.66
C THR A 89 -9.33 -4.90 -7.16
N GLY A 90 -8.98 -5.12 -5.89
CA GLY A 90 -7.68 -4.74 -5.37
C GLY A 90 -6.53 -5.52 -6.00
N GLN A 91 -5.30 -5.03 -5.83
CA GLN A 91 -4.09 -5.74 -6.26
C GLN A 91 -3.89 -7.01 -5.43
N GLY A 92 -3.65 -8.16 -6.10
CA GLY A 92 -3.38 -9.45 -5.45
C GLY A 92 -4.60 -10.35 -5.25
N ASP A 93 -5.79 -9.88 -5.64
CA ASP A 93 -7.08 -10.52 -5.38
C ASP A 93 -7.48 -11.58 -6.43
N LYS A 94 -6.55 -12.45 -6.84
CA LYS A 94 -6.81 -13.45 -7.90
C LYS A 94 -7.97 -14.39 -7.58
N GLN A 95 -8.19 -14.69 -6.30
CA GLN A 95 -9.30 -15.53 -5.85
C GLN A 95 -10.66 -14.88 -6.12
N TYR A 96 -10.74 -13.54 -6.11
CA TYR A 96 -11.99 -12.80 -6.34
C TYR A 96 -12.34 -12.70 -7.83
N VAL A 97 -11.36 -12.82 -8.74
CA VAL A 97 -11.61 -12.85 -10.18
C VAL A 97 -12.56 -13.99 -10.55
N ALA A 98 -12.25 -15.22 -10.09
CA ALA A 98 -13.08 -16.39 -10.37
C ALA A 98 -14.52 -16.22 -9.84
N GLN A 99 -14.64 -15.73 -8.60
CA GLN A 99 -15.94 -15.49 -7.96
C GLN A 99 -16.78 -14.44 -8.71
N ALA A 100 -16.20 -13.32 -9.14
CA ALA A 100 -16.90 -12.31 -9.95
C ALA A 100 -17.40 -12.89 -11.27
N MET A 101 -16.56 -13.66 -11.96
CA MET A 101 -16.92 -14.27 -13.25
C MET A 101 -18.04 -15.30 -13.07
N GLU A 102 -17.98 -16.15 -12.04
CA GLU A 102 -19.05 -17.11 -11.71
C GLU A 102 -20.38 -16.42 -11.35
N ALA A 103 -20.32 -15.26 -10.68
CA ALA A 103 -21.50 -14.44 -10.38
C ALA A 103 -22.06 -13.68 -11.60
N GLY A 104 -21.42 -13.79 -12.77
CA GLY A 104 -21.89 -13.22 -14.03
C GLY A 104 -21.33 -11.84 -14.37
N ALA A 105 -20.18 -11.46 -13.83
CA ALA A 105 -19.44 -10.30 -14.34
C ALA A 105 -18.98 -10.53 -15.79
N ASN A 106 -18.97 -9.49 -16.60
CA ASN A 106 -18.52 -9.53 -17.99
C ASN A 106 -17.01 -9.35 -18.12
N GLY A 107 -16.37 -8.79 -17.09
CA GLY A 107 -14.93 -8.61 -17.02
C GLY A 107 -14.48 -8.23 -15.61
N VAL A 108 -13.19 -8.40 -15.34
CA VAL A 108 -12.55 -8.00 -14.08
C VAL A 108 -11.30 -7.20 -14.41
N VAL A 109 -11.07 -6.11 -13.68
CA VAL A 109 -9.89 -5.24 -13.83
C VAL A 109 -9.24 -4.98 -12.47
N ALA A 110 -7.92 -5.08 -12.40
CA ALA A 110 -7.17 -4.81 -11.17
C ALA A 110 -6.90 -3.31 -11.01
N LYS A 111 -7.26 -2.73 -9.86
CA LYS A 111 -7.02 -1.34 -9.51
C LYS A 111 -5.57 -1.11 -9.02
N PRO A 112 -4.98 0.08 -9.25
CA PRO A 112 -5.37 1.06 -10.26
C PRO A 112 -5.07 0.53 -11.67
N PHE A 113 -5.94 0.83 -12.62
CA PHE A 113 -5.78 0.48 -14.04
C PHE A 113 -5.47 1.71 -14.89
N SER A 114 -4.89 1.48 -16.07
CA SER A 114 -4.60 2.49 -17.08
C SER A 114 -5.79 2.70 -18.04
N PRO A 115 -5.82 3.83 -18.77
CA PRO A 115 -6.82 4.05 -19.82
C PRO A 115 -6.85 2.96 -20.89
N ASP A 116 -5.70 2.45 -21.30
CA ASP A 116 -5.62 1.41 -22.32
C ASP A 116 -6.13 0.07 -21.82
N GLU A 117 -5.87 -0.29 -20.55
CA GLU A 117 -6.41 -1.50 -19.92
C GLU A 117 -7.93 -1.47 -19.88
N LEU A 118 -8.51 -0.39 -19.32
CA LEU A 118 -9.95 -0.28 -19.21
C LEU A 118 -10.61 -0.18 -20.58
N LYS A 119 -10.02 0.58 -21.52
CA LYS A 119 -10.52 0.68 -22.89
C LYS A 119 -10.54 -0.68 -23.57
N SER A 120 -9.46 -1.44 -23.50
CA SER A 120 -9.36 -2.77 -24.12
C SER A 120 -10.41 -3.72 -23.56
N LEU A 121 -10.62 -3.70 -22.23
CA LEU A 121 -11.64 -4.51 -21.58
C LEU A 121 -13.06 -4.13 -22.02
N ILE A 122 -13.37 -2.83 -22.09
CA ILE A 122 -14.67 -2.35 -22.56
C ILE A 122 -14.88 -2.74 -24.03
N GLU A 123 -13.89 -2.53 -24.91
CA GLU A 123 -13.98 -2.89 -26.32
C GLU A 123 -14.17 -4.39 -26.53
N GLN A 124 -13.55 -5.23 -25.69
CA GLN A 124 -13.76 -6.68 -25.67
C GLN A 124 -15.20 -7.04 -25.28
N ILE A 125 -15.74 -6.45 -24.21
CA ILE A 125 -17.10 -6.71 -23.71
C ILE A 125 -18.16 -6.35 -24.76
N PHE A 126 -17.97 -5.26 -25.51
CA PHE A 126 -18.90 -4.82 -26.54
C PHE A 126 -18.62 -5.38 -27.95
N GLY A 127 -17.66 -6.31 -28.09
CA GLY A 127 -17.34 -6.93 -29.38
C GLY A 127 -16.84 -5.94 -30.45
N VAL A 128 -16.23 -4.84 -30.02
CA VAL A 128 -15.68 -3.78 -30.89
C VAL A 128 -14.22 -4.06 -31.28
N ALA A 129 -13.57 -5.01 -30.60
CA ALA A 129 -12.20 -5.41 -30.90
C ALA A 129 -12.01 -5.70 -32.40
N GLN A 130 -11.07 -4.99 -33.04
CA GLN A 130 -10.47 -5.51 -34.26
C GLN A 130 -9.82 -6.85 -33.90
N GLU A 131 -9.97 -7.87 -34.75
CA GLU A 131 -9.17 -9.09 -34.70
C GLU A 131 -7.67 -8.73 -34.77
N LYS A 132 -7.09 -8.43 -33.62
CA LYS A 132 -5.79 -8.91 -33.21
C LYS A 132 -5.99 -9.69 -31.93
N SER A 133 -6.81 -10.75 -32.02
CA SER A 133 -6.46 -11.96 -31.30
C SER A 133 -5.18 -12.49 -31.95
N VAL A 134 -4.05 -11.91 -31.59
CA VAL A 134 -2.88 -12.79 -31.48
C VAL A 134 -3.31 -13.70 -30.32
N PRO A 135 -3.54 -15.01 -30.52
CA PRO A 135 -3.50 -15.90 -29.36
C PRO A 135 -2.20 -15.58 -28.59
N PRO A 136 -2.06 -15.81 -27.29
CA PRO A 136 -0.73 -15.80 -26.72
C PRO A 136 0.04 -16.88 -27.49
N VAL A 137 0.79 -16.49 -28.52
CA VAL A 137 2.07 -17.11 -28.79
C VAL A 137 2.74 -16.88 -27.45
N PRO A 138 2.97 -17.93 -26.65
CA PRO A 138 3.81 -17.76 -25.48
C PRO A 138 5.04 -17.01 -25.99
N ALA A 139 5.58 -16.00 -25.30
CA ALA A 139 6.84 -15.37 -25.73
C ALA A 139 8.03 -16.37 -25.82
N GLY A 140 7.78 -17.69 -25.78
CA GLY A 140 8.63 -18.69 -26.38
C GLY A 140 8.96 -18.38 -27.84
N LEU A 141 10.25 -18.13 -28.05
CA LEU A 141 10.99 -18.44 -29.27
C LEU A 141 10.79 -17.48 -30.45
N GLU A 142 10.37 -16.24 -30.21
CA GLU A 142 10.60 -15.21 -31.23
C GLU A 142 12.10 -15.06 -31.44
N THR A 143 12.54 -15.18 -32.68
CA THR A 143 13.93 -14.91 -33.07
C THR A 143 14.00 -13.72 -34.00
N ASP A 144 15.09 -12.96 -33.91
CA ASP A 144 15.37 -11.92 -34.87
C ASP A 144 15.72 -12.50 -36.26
N THR A 145 16.02 -11.62 -37.22
CA THR A 145 16.40 -12.01 -38.59
C THR A 145 17.70 -12.81 -38.68
N GLN A 146 18.49 -12.87 -37.61
CA GLN A 146 19.74 -13.63 -37.48
C GLN A 146 19.54 -14.94 -36.69
N GLY A 147 18.32 -15.24 -36.25
CA GLY A 147 18.01 -16.43 -35.47
C GLY A 147 18.34 -16.32 -33.98
N LYS A 148 18.68 -15.13 -33.46
CA LYS A 148 18.88 -14.94 -32.02
C LYS A 148 17.53 -14.83 -31.33
N PRO A 149 17.34 -15.42 -30.14
CA PRO A 149 16.12 -15.22 -29.35
C PRO A 149 15.94 -13.72 -29.01
N ILE A 150 14.72 -13.22 -29.20
CA ILE A 150 14.32 -11.88 -28.76
C ILE A 150 13.96 -11.98 -27.28
N LEU A 151 14.66 -11.19 -26.46
CA LEU A 151 14.44 -11.08 -25.03
C LEU A 151 13.61 -9.82 -24.75
N LYS A 152 12.29 -9.99 -24.58
CA LYS A 152 11.36 -8.92 -24.20
C LYS A 152 11.39 -8.73 -22.68
N VAL A 153 11.81 -7.55 -22.23
CA VAL A 153 11.98 -7.21 -20.81
C VAL A 153 11.04 -6.07 -20.43
N ALA A 154 10.07 -6.34 -19.56
CA ALA A 154 9.18 -5.32 -19.01
C ALA A 154 9.88 -4.44 -17.96
N HIS A 155 9.57 -3.15 -17.99
CA HIS A 155 10.02 -2.18 -16.99
C HIS A 155 9.03 -1.01 -16.87
N ILE A 156 9.14 -0.22 -15.81
CA ILE A 156 8.48 1.10 -15.68
C ILE A 156 9.51 2.24 -15.59
N GLN A 157 9.03 3.48 -15.47
CA GLN A 157 9.82 4.72 -15.53
C GLN A 157 10.37 5.16 -14.16
N ILE A 158 11.27 4.37 -13.58
CA ILE A 158 11.95 4.63 -12.29
C ILE A 158 13.45 4.30 -12.36
N THR A 159 14.27 4.91 -11.51
CA THR A 159 15.73 4.68 -11.48
C THR A 159 16.11 3.26 -11.10
N ASP A 160 15.25 2.55 -10.38
CA ASP A 160 15.41 1.14 -10.02
C ASP A 160 15.62 0.25 -11.25
N HIS A 161 15.16 0.70 -12.42
CA HIS A 161 15.26 -0.02 -13.69
C HIS A 161 16.33 0.56 -14.63
N LEU A 162 17.10 1.56 -14.17
CA LEU A 162 18.08 2.27 -15.01
C LEU A 162 19.18 1.34 -15.53
N ALA A 163 19.54 0.30 -14.79
CA ALA A 163 20.51 -0.69 -15.24
C ALA A 163 20.11 -1.32 -16.59
N LEU A 164 18.80 -1.52 -16.85
CA LEU A 164 18.30 -1.98 -18.15
C LEU A 164 18.51 -0.94 -19.25
N GLY A 165 18.25 0.33 -18.96
CA GLY A 165 18.46 1.43 -19.91
C GLY A 165 19.93 1.65 -20.26
N VAL A 166 20.81 1.57 -19.26
CA VAL A 166 22.26 1.63 -19.46
C VAL A 166 22.74 0.41 -20.24
N MET A 167 22.29 -0.80 -19.90
CA MET A 167 22.57 -2.01 -20.69
C MET A 167 22.19 -1.83 -22.16
N LYS A 168 20.98 -1.34 -22.43
CA LYS A 168 20.51 -1.06 -23.80
C LYS A 168 21.43 -0.07 -24.52
N SER A 169 21.87 0.98 -23.83
CA SER A 169 22.82 1.97 -24.36
C SER A 169 24.21 1.36 -24.64
N LEU A 170 24.74 0.54 -23.73
CA LEU A 170 26.03 -0.13 -23.89
C LEU A 170 26.02 -1.09 -25.09
N ILE A 171 24.93 -1.82 -25.29
CA ILE A 171 24.75 -2.69 -26.47
C ILE A 171 24.66 -1.86 -27.76
N HIS A 172 23.84 -0.81 -27.75
CA HIS A 172 23.64 0.05 -28.92
C HIS A 172 24.92 0.80 -29.34
N THR A 173 25.73 1.21 -28.37
CA THR A 173 26.99 1.94 -28.59
C THR A 173 28.20 1.01 -28.73
N HIS A 174 27.98 -0.31 -28.80
CA HIS A 174 29.04 -1.34 -28.94
C HIS A 174 30.08 -1.37 -27.80
N GLN A 175 29.72 -0.86 -26.61
CA GLN A 175 30.53 -1.00 -25.38
C GLN A 175 30.29 -2.35 -24.68
N ALA A 176 29.18 -3.02 -25.00
CA ALA A 176 28.91 -4.40 -24.63
C ALA A 176 28.36 -5.15 -25.86
N GLU A 177 28.73 -6.42 -26.02
CA GLU A 177 28.22 -7.26 -27.10
C GLU A 177 27.12 -8.18 -26.58
N SER A 178 25.99 -8.22 -27.29
CA SER A 178 24.88 -9.17 -27.09
C SER A 178 24.90 -10.19 -28.23
N ARG A 179 25.57 -11.31 -28.01
CA ARG A 179 25.79 -12.34 -29.03
C ARG A 179 24.65 -13.37 -29.06
N THR A 180 24.05 -13.63 -27.91
CA THR A 180 23.14 -14.76 -27.68
C THR A 180 21.67 -14.37 -27.62
N PHE A 181 21.35 -13.06 -27.57
CA PHE A 181 19.99 -12.55 -27.64
C PHE A 181 19.93 -11.19 -28.33
N THR A 182 18.71 -10.78 -28.68
CA THR A 182 18.37 -9.42 -29.09
C THR A 182 17.46 -8.78 -28.03
N LEU A 183 17.87 -7.64 -27.48
CA LEU A 183 17.16 -6.98 -26.37
C LEU A 183 15.99 -6.12 -26.88
N GLU A 184 14.81 -6.37 -26.33
CA GLU A 184 13.64 -5.50 -26.50
C GLU A 184 13.12 -5.07 -25.12
N THR A 185 13.00 -3.75 -24.90
CA THR A 185 12.52 -3.19 -23.63
C THR A 185 11.09 -2.73 -23.78
N VAL A 186 10.19 -3.18 -22.90
CA VAL A 186 8.76 -2.84 -22.92
C VAL A 186 8.44 -1.96 -21.72
N CYS A 187 8.25 -0.66 -21.96
CA CYS A 187 7.91 0.29 -20.89
C CYS A 187 6.41 0.21 -20.59
N MET A 188 6.05 -0.09 -19.34
CA MET A 188 4.67 -0.28 -18.89
C MET A 188 4.21 0.85 -17.97
N PRO A 189 2.90 1.17 -17.97
CA PRO A 189 2.38 2.32 -17.23
C PRO A 189 2.27 2.10 -15.72
N ASN A 190 2.12 0.85 -15.28
CA ASN A 190 1.90 0.49 -13.89
C ASN A 190 2.38 -0.95 -13.61
N TRP A 191 2.40 -1.34 -12.34
CA TRP A 191 2.83 -2.67 -11.91
C TRP A 191 1.85 -3.79 -12.29
N ASN A 192 0.55 -3.50 -12.40
CA ASN A 192 -0.47 -4.48 -12.78
C ASN A 192 -0.24 -4.96 -14.23
N ARG A 193 0.13 -4.07 -15.16
CA ARG A 193 0.53 -4.48 -16.51
C ARG A 193 1.77 -5.36 -16.50
N VAL A 194 2.78 -5.03 -15.70
CA VAL A 194 3.99 -5.87 -15.57
C VAL A 194 3.63 -7.28 -15.08
N GLN A 195 2.74 -7.40 -14.10
CA GLN A 195 2.20 -8.69 -13.64
C GLN A 195 1.52 -9.44 -14.78
N SER A 196 0.52 -8.82 -15.40
CA SER A 196 -0.27 -9.45 -16.47
C SER A 196 0.60 -9.92 -17.64
N ALA A 197 1.61 -9.14 -18.01
CA ALA A 197 2.51 -9.46 -19.11
C ALA A 197 3.42 -10.65 -18.77
N LEU A 198 3.87 -10.76 -17.52
CA LEU A 198 4.59 -11.94 -17.05
C LEU A 198 3.69 -13.16 -17.00
N GLU A 199 2.45 -13.04 -16.52
CA GLU A 199 1.51 -14.17 -16.40
C GLU A 199 1.12 -14.74 -17.75
N THR A 200 0.70 -13.87 -18.66
CA THR A 200 0.27 -14.23 -20.02
C THR A 200 1.42 -14.65 -20.92
N GLY A 201 2.67 -14.37 -20.51
CA GLY A 201 3.84 -14.59 -21.34
C GLY A 201 3.97 -13.60 -22.49
N GLU A 202 3.42 -12.38 -22.37
CA GLU A 202 3.69 -11.25 -23.28
C GLU A 202 5.17 -10.85 -23.26
N VAL A 203 5.83 -11.02 -22.11
CA VAL A 203 7.27 -10.76 -21.91
C VAL A 203 8.01 -11.97 -21.35
N ASN A 204 9.30 -12.05 -21.63
CA ASN A 204 10.17 -13.13 -21.15
C ASN A 204 10.75 -12.85 -19.77
N ALA A 205 10.97 -11.58 -19.46
CA ALA A 205 11.57 -11.12 -18.22
C ALA A 205 10.96 -9.79 -17.78
N ALA A 206 11.16 -9.43 -16.52
CA ALA A 206 10.75 -8.14 -16.01
C ALA A 206 11.64 -7.63 -14.89
N PHE A 207 11.74 -6.31 -14.82
CA PHE A 207 12.13 -5.59 -13.62
C PHE A 207 10.85 -5.31 -12.83
N ILE A 208 10.75 -5.90 -11.64
CA ILE A 208 9.49 -5.95 -10.88
C ILE A 208 9.75 -5.89 -9.38
N LEU A 209 8.79 -5.37 -8.61
CA LEU A 209 8.86 -5.37 -7.15
C LEU A 209 9.00 -6.80 -6.61
N ALA A 210 9.93 -7.02 -5.68
CA ALA A 210 10.17 -8.34 -5.08
C ALA A 210 8.90 -8.99 -4.50
N PRO A 211 8.04 -8.28 -3.73
CA PRO A 211 6.81 -8.89 -3.21
C PRO A 211 5.83 -9.31 -4.30
N ILE A 212 5.72 -8.56 -5.40
CA ILE A 212 4.89 -8.94 -6.54
C ILE A 212 5.42 -10.23 -7.16
N ALA A 213 6.74 -10.32 -7.39
CA ALA A 213 7.32 -11.51 -7.99
C ALA A 213 7.14 -12.76 -7.11
N MET A 214 7.27 -12.61 -5.79
CA MET A 214 7.00 -13.69 -4.84
C MET A 214 5.53 -14.12 -4.89
N ASP A 215 4.60 -13.17 -5.00
CA ASP A 215 3.16 -13.45 -5.11
C ASP A 215 2.81 -14.16 -6.43
N LEU A 216 3.36 -13.68 -7.56
CA LEU A 216 3.21 -14.33 -8.86
C LEU A 216 3.69 -15.79 -8.84
N PHE A 217 4.85 -16.03 -8.23
CA PHE A 217 5.42 -17.36 -8.06
C PHE A 217 4.53 -18.24 -7.17
N ASN A 218 4.05 -17.71 -6.04
CA ASN A 218 3.15 -18.41 -5.13
C ASN A 218 1.87 -18.88 -5.84
N TYR A 219 1.34 -18.06 -6.76
CA TYR A 219 0.16 -18.39 -7.57
C TYR A 219 0.48 -19.11 -8.87
N GLY A 220 1.64 -19.77 -8.97
CA GLY A 220 1.96 -20.71 -10.04
C GLY A 220 2.43 -20.06 -11.34
N THR A 221 2.74 -18.77 -11.36
CA THR A 221 3.38 -18.15 -12.52
C THR A 221 4.79 -18.71 -12.65
N PRO A 222 5.19 -19.31 -13.79
CA PRO A 222 6.45 -20.01 -13.91
C PRO A 222 7.60 -19.02 -14.11
N ILE A 223 8.02 -18.34 -13.03
CA ILE A 223 9.11 -17.36 -13.03
C ILE A 223 10.19 -17.71 -12.01
N ARG A 224 11.43 -17.28 -12.24
CA ARG A 224 12.54 -17.34 -11.28
C ARG A 224 13.23 -15.99 -11.17
N LEU A 225 13.67 -15.65 -9.97
CA LEU A 225 14.53 -14.49 -9.72
C LEU A 225 15.98 -14.83 -10.04
N VAL A 226 16.64 -14.01 -10.86
CA VAL A 226 18.05 -14.23 -11.26
C VAL A 226 19.01 -13.18 -10.71
N LEU A 227 18.55 -11.95 -10.51
CA LEU A 227 19.34 -10.84 -9.94
C LEU A 227 18.43 -9.89 -9.15
N PHE A 228 19.01 -9.12 -8.23
CA PHE A 228 18.39 -7.87 -7.80
C PHE A 228 18.56 -6.81 -8.91
N ALA A 229 17.60 -5.90 -9.05
CA ALA A 229 17.74 -4.81 -10.01
C ALA A 229 18.57 -3.64 -9.45
N HIS A 230 18.51 -3.46 -8.12
CA HIS A 230 19.22 -2.43 -7.37
C HIS A 230 19.08 -2.72 -5.86
N ARG A 231 19.73 -1.88 -5.04
CA ARG A 231 19.48 -1.73 -3.60
C ARG A 231 19.12 -0.27 -3.28
N ASN A 232 18.41 -0.03 -2.18
CA ASN A 232 17.88 1.29 -1.78
C ASN A 232 17.07 1.95 -2.93
N GLY A 233 17.10 3.28 -3.06
CA GLY A 233 16.56 4.00 -4.22
C GLY A 233 15.13 4.52 -4.08
N SER A 234 14.48 4.27 -2.93
CA SER A 234 13.18 4.86 -2.62
C SER A 234 13.31 6.09 -1.73
N ILE A 235 12.34 6.98 -1.85
CA ILE A 235 12.23 8.22 -1.08
C ILE A 235 10.85 8.32 -0.45
N MET A 236 10.79 8.77 0.80
CA MET A 236 9.56 9.23 1.44
C MET A 236 9.51 10.76 1.40
N VAL A 237 8.41 11.29 0.87
CA VAL A 237 8.14 12.73 0.86
C VAL A 237 6.83 13.04 1.59
N ARG A 238 6.75 14.23 2.16
CA ARG A 238 5.52 14.78 2.72
C ARG A 238 5.03 15.97 1.91
N SER A 239 3.73 16.22 1.95
CA SER A 239 3.14 17.42 1.34
C SER A 239 3.70 18.69 1.98
N LYS A 240 3.88 19.75 1.19
CA LYS A 240 4.08 21.11 1.70
C LYS A 240 2.79 21.75 2.22
N THR A 241 1.64 21.18 1.89
CA THR A 241 0.34 21.69 2.34
C THR A 241 -0.02 21.13 3.72
N GLY A 242 -0.48 22.01 4.61
CA GLY A 242 -0.80 21.68 6.00
C GLY A 242 0.28 22.15 6.99
N GLN A 243 -0.07 22.17 8.28
CA GLN A 243 0.84 22.59 9.34
C GLN A 243 1.65 21.40 9.85
N TYR A 244 2.94 21.36 9.53
CA TYR A 244 3.88 20.41 10.12
C TYR A 244 4.38 20.96 11.45
N GLY A 245 3.82 20.46 12.56
CA GLY A 245 4.11 20.92 13.92
C GLY A 245 5.23 20.15 14.62
N LYS A 246 5.45 20.45 15.91
CA LYS A 246 6.40 19.72 16.77
C LYS A 246 6.02 18.24 16.95
N ILE A 247 4.73 17.90 16.86
CA ILE A 247 4.22 16.53 16.98
C ILE A 247 3.95 16.02 15.55
N GLN A 248 4.90 15.27 14.99
CA GLN A 248 4.87 14.85 13.59
C GLN A 248 3.66 13.96 13.28
N GLN A 249 3.22 13.13 14.24
CA GLN A 249 2.07 12.23 14.11
C GLN A 249 0.79 12.95 13.67
N GLN A 250 0.53 14.14 14.22
CA GLN A 250 -0.68 14.92 13.94
C GLN A 250 -0.76 15.36 12.48
N PHE A 251 0.37 15.49 11.80
CA PHE A 251 0.39 15.83 10.39
C PHE A 251 -0.14 14.69 9.52
N PHE A 252 0.14 13.44 9.88
CA PHE A 252 -0.22 12.25 9.09
C PHE A 252 -1.57 11.65 9.50
N LYS A 253 -1.94 11.76 10.77
CA LYS A 253 -3.17 11.16 11.29
C LYS A 253 -4.41 11.64 10.53
N HIS A 254 -5.30 10.69 10.21
CA HIS A 254 -6.55 10.87 9.48
C HIS A 254 -6.39 11.44 8.06
N ARG A 255 -5.20 11.25 7.46
CA ARG A 255 -4.88 11.66 6.09
C ARG A 255 -4.60 10.47 5.19
N THR A 256 -4.40 10.75 3.90
CA THR A 256 -4.06 9.75 2.89
C THR A 256 -2.57 9.82 2.56
N PHE A 257 -1.89 8.68 2.56
CA PHE A 257 -0.49 8.54 2.16
C PHE A 257 -0.40 7.56 0.99
N TYR A 258 0.28 7.94 -0.09
CA TYR A 258 0.31 7.12 -1.30
C TYR A 258 1.49 6.13 -1.33
N ILE A 259 1.21 4.94 -1.84
CA ILE A 259 2.16 3.86 -2.10
C ILE A 259 2.00 3.37 -3.55
N PRO A 260 3.03 2.79 -4.19
CA PRO A 260 2.95 2.41 -5.60
C PRO A 260 2.19 1.13 -5.85
N HIS A 261 2.13 0.24 -4.85
CA HIS A 261 1.45 -1.06 -4.93
C HIS A 261 1.28 -1.65 -3.52
N LYS A 262 0.20 -2.41 -3.26
CA LYS A 262 -0.02 -3.13 -1.98
C LYS A 262 1.11 -4.14 -1.69
N MET A 263 1.45 -4.95 -2.69
CA MET A 263 2.63 -5.82 -2.68
C MET A 263 3.92 -5.04 -2.98
N SER A 264 4.39 -4.19 -2.07
CA SER A 264 5.64 -3.43 -2.29
C SER A 264 6.44 -3.16 -1.02
N ILE A 265 7.75 -2.98 -1.20
CA ILE A 265 8.65 -2.58 -0.11
C ILE A 265 8.32 -1.17 0.40
N HIS A 266 7.83 -0.30 -0.48
CA HIS A 266 7.31 1.01 -0.11
C HIS A 266 6.15 0.90 0.89
N HIS A 267 5.21 -0.03 0.66
CA HIS A 267 4.12 -0.31 1.60
C HIS A 267 4.66 -0.83 2.93
N MET A 268 5.56 -1.82 2.88
CA MET A 268 6.18 -2.41 4.07
C MET A 268 6.91 -1.36 4.92
N LEU A 269 7.74 -0.53 4.31
CA LEU A 269 8.51 0.52 4.99
C LEU A 269 7.62 1.66 5.49
N ALA A 270 6.60 2.07 4.71
CA ALA A 270 5.63 3.06 5.16
C ALA A 270 4.81 2.53 6.35
N HIS A 271 4.32 1.30 6.28
CA HIS A 271 3.61 0.65 7.38
C HIS A 271 4.47 0.61 8.64
N LYS A 272 5.73 0.18 8.52
CA LYS A 272 6.67 0.15 9.66
C LYS A 272 6.91 1.55 10.24
N TYR A 273 7.22 2.53 9.40
CA TYR A 273 7.48 3.92 9.80
C TYR A 273 6.30 4.51 10.59
N PHE A 274 5.10 4.40 10.04
CA PHE A 274 3.91 4.99 10.67
C PHE A 274 3.46 4.21 11.91
N SER A 275 3.62 2.89 11.93
CA SER A 275 3.34 2.07 13.11
C SER A 275 4.27 2.42 14.27
N GLU A 276 5.57 2.61 14.01
CA GLU A 276 6.54 3.07 15.02
C GLU A 276 6.25 4.49 15.51
N MET A 277 5.63 5.33 14.68
CA MET A 277 5.13 6.65 15.10
C MET A 277 3.86 6.60 15.96
N GLY A 278 3.25 5.42 16.17
CA GLY A 278 1.99 5.25 16.91
C GLY A 278 0.73 5.47 16.07
N LEU A 279 0.85 5.50 14.74
CA LEU A 279 -0.30 5.49 13.84
C LEU A 279 -0.69 4.05 13.49
N LYS A 280 -1.90 3.89 12.96
CA LYS A 280 -2.47 2.64 12.46
C LYS A 280 -2.61 2.76 10.94
N PRO A 281 -1.52 2.60 10.18
CA PRO A 281 -1.56 2.66 8.72
C PRO A 281 -2.30 1.45 8.16
N GLY A 282 -3.15 1.65 7.15
CA GLY A 282 -3.83 0.53 6.50
C GLY A 282 -4.60 0.96 5.25
N MET A 283 -5.03 -0.02 4.47
CA MET A 283 -5.87 0.20 3.30
C MET A 283 -7.32 0.50 3.72
N ALA A 284 -8.11 1.09 2.81
CA ALA A 284 -9.55 1.23 3.00
C ALA A 284 -10.21 -0.14 3.31
N GLY A 285 -11.19 -0.14 4.20
CA GLY A 285 -11.89 -1.37 4.65
C GLY A 285 -11.12 -2.24 5.66
N GLY A 286 -9.87 -1.89 6.01
CA GLY A 286 -9.00 -2.69 6.91
C GLY A 286 -9.23 -2.54 8.43
N GLY A 287 -10.41 -2.09 8.87
CA GLY A 287 -10.72 -1.87 10.29
C GLY A 287 -10.31 -0.48 10.82
N ALA A 288 -9.86 -0.40 12.08
CA ALA A 288 -9.53 0.84 12.81
C ALA A 288 -8.23 1.54 12.31
N VAL A 289 -8.23 2.00 11.06
CA VAL A 289 -7.11 2.67 10.38
C VAL A 289 -7.17 4.18 10.61
N ASN A 290 -6.13 4.77 11.21
CA ASN A 290 -6.03 6.23 11.41
C ASN A 290 -4.99 6.90 10.51
N LEU A 291 -4.48 6.18 9.51
CA LEU A 291 -3.73 6.71 8.37
C LEU A 291 -4.04 5.86 7.15
N LEU A 292 -4.72 6.43 6.16
CA LEU A 292 -5.12 5.69 4.97
C LEU A 292 -3.93 5.55 4.02
N LEU A 293 -3.55 4.32 3.71
CA LEU A 293 -2.64 4.00 2.62
C LEU A 293 -3.45 3.75 1.35
N ASP A 294 -3.10 4.46 0.29
CA ASP A 294 -3.80 4.37 -1.00
C ASP A 294 -2.80 4.13 -2.14
N VAL A 295 -3.23 3.38 -3.16
CA VAL A 295 -2.35 2.95 -4.24
C VAL A 295 -2.45 3.91 -5.42
N VAL A 296 -1.31 4.49 -5.80
CA VAL A 296 -1.20 5.38 -6.96
C VAL A 296 0.02 4.99 -7.78
N ALA A 297 -0.12 4.90 -9.10
CA ALA A 297 1.02 4.63 -9.97
C ALA A 297 2.12 5.71 -9.79
N PRO A 298 3.42 5.35 -9.74
CA PRO A 298 4.51 6.26 -9.42
C PRO A 298 4.46 7.60 -10.16
N VAL A 299 4.26 7.55 -11.48
CA VAL A 299 4.27 8.74 -12.35
C VAL A 299 3.19 9.76 -12.01
N ASN A 300 2.09 9.32 -11.40
CA ASN A 300 0.91 10.12 -11.05
C ASN A 300 0.99 10.69 -9.63
N MET A 301 1.81 10.12 -8.73
CA MET A 301 1.83 10.51 -7.31
C MET A 301 2.03 12.02 -7.06
N PRO A 302 2.91 12.74 -7.78
CA PRO A 302 3.09 14.18 -7.53
C PRO A 302 1.85 15.01 -7.85
N GLU A 303 1.12 14.69 -8.92
CA GLU A 303 -0.12 15.38 -9.28
C GLU A 303 -1.22 15.10 -8.24
N PHE A 304 -1.35 13.84 -7.82
CA PHE A 304 -2.31 13.44 -6.78
C PHE A 304 -2.02 14.07 -5.41
N LEU A 305 -0.75 14.27 -5.07
CA LEU A 305 -0.36 14.98 -3.85
C LEU A 305 -0.73 16.46 -3.91
N ALA A 306 -0.58 17.09 -5.09
CA ALA A 306 -0.93 18.49 -5.29
C ALA A 306 -2.45 18.73 -5.27
N ASP A 307 -3.22 17.83 -5.90
CA ASP A 307 -4.65 17.99 -6.11
C ASP A 307 -5.51 17.57 -4.92
N ASN A 308 -4.96 16.81 -3.97
CA ASN A 308 -5.70 16.28 -2.83
C ASN A 308 -5.26 16.89 -1.49
N PRO A 309 -6.00 17.87 -0.93
CA PRO A 309 -5.66 18.50 0.35
C PRO A 309 -5.62 17.55 1.55
N SER A 310 -6.31 16.39 1.48
CA SER A 310 -6.28 15.38 2.54
C SER A 310 -5.08 14.45 2.43
N SER A 311 -4.27 14.55 1.37
CA SER A 311 -3.06 13.74 1.22
C SER A 311 -1.90 14.36 2.02
N CYS A 312 -1.09 13.50 2.63
CA CYS A 312 0.01 13.89 3.52
C CYS A 312 1.39 13.58 2.95
N GLY A 313 1.50 12.72 1.94
CA GLY A 313 2.78 12.35 1.36
C GLY A 313 2.69 11.08 0.53
N PHE A 314 3.86 10.61 0.09
CA PHE A 314 3.98 9.31 -0.57
C PHE A 314 5.38 8.73 -0.39
N MET A 315 5.49 7.42 -0.58
CA MET A 315 6.77 6.71 -0.64
C MET A 315 6.88 5.97 -1.98
N VAL A 316 7.97 6.19 -2.70
CA VAL A 316 8.14 5.69 -4.08
C VAL A 316 9.61 5.61 -4.47
N ALA A 317 9.92 4.84 -5.51
CA ALA A 317 11.22 4.87 -6.17
C ALA A 317 11.52 6.24 -6.80
N GLU A 318 12.78 6.62 -6.81
CA GLU A 318 13.24 7.81 -7.53
C GLU A 318 13.11 7.62 -9.06
N PRO A 319 13.01 8.70 -9.86
CA PRO A 319 13.20 10.12 -9.52
C PRO A 319 11.90 10.85 -9.13
N ILE A 320 10.83 10.10 -8.84
CA ILE A 320 9.49 10.66 -8.68
C ILE A 320 9.40 11.62 -7.48
N GLY A 321 9.99 11.26 -6.35
CA GLY A 321 9.97 12.09 -5.14
C GLY A 321 10.86 13.33 -5.29
N SER A 322 12.08 13.18 -5.80
CA SER A 322 12.97 14.31 -6.10
C SER A 322 12.35 15.28 -7.11
N ARG A 323 11.59 14.79 -8.10
CA ARG A 323 10.81 15.63 -9.01
C ARG A 323 9.73 16.42 -8.27
N ALA A 324 8.95 15.77 -7.40
CA ALA A 324 7.91 16.46 -6.62
C ALA A 324 8.48 17.57 -5.71
N ILE A 325 9.67 17.35 -5.15
CA ILE A 325 10.41 18.34 -4.37
C ILE A 325 10.84 19.51 -5.27
N ALA A 326 11.43 19.23 -6.43
CA ALA A 326 11.87 20.25 -7.39
C ALA A 326 10.72 21.10 -7.92
N SER A 327 9.53 20.51 -8.08
CA SER A 327 8.29 21.21 -8.45
C SER A 327 7.63 21.97 -7.29
N GLY A 328 8.20 21.90 -6.08
CA GLY A 328 7.68 22.61 -4.91
C GLY A 328 6.42 21.99 -4.30
N ILE A 329 6.04 20.77 -4.69
CA ILE A 329 4.85 20.07 -4.20
C ILE A 329 5.12 19.42 -2.85
N ALA A 330 6.32 18.86 -2.68
CA ALA A 330 6.68 18.02 -1.54
C ALA A 330 7.98 18.46 -0.84
N GLU A 331 8.19 17.95 0.36
CA GLU A 331 9.44 18.02 1.12
C GLU A 331 9.95 16.62 1.44
N ARG A 332 11.27 16.42 1.38
CA ARG A 332 11.88 15.13 1.74
C ARG A 332 11.65 14.85 3.22
N GLN A 333 11.15 13.66 3.53
CA GLN A 333 11.12 13.12 4.88
C GLN A 333 12.40 12.32 5.16
N PHE A 334 12.69 11.32 4.33
CA PHE A 334 13.93 10.53 4.36
C PHE A 334 14.07 9.68 3.08
N LEU A 335 15.24 9.09 2.88
CA LEU A 335 15.51 8.04 1.90
C LEU A 335 15.37 6.67 2.55
N SER A 336 14.88 5.68 1.81
CA SER A 336 14.63 4.35 2.35
C SER A 336 15.88 3.65 2.90
N GLY A 337 17.05 3.95 2.35
CA GLY A 337 18.33 3.47 2.88
C GLY A 337 18.63 3.95 4.31
N GLU A 338 18.04 5.07 4.75
CA GLU A 338 18.15 5.55 6.14
C GLU A 338 17.38 4.66 7.13
N MET A 339 16.31 4.00 6.67
CA MET A 339 15.57 3.02 7.46
C MET A 339 16.21 1.64 7.39
N TRP A 340 16.47 1.14 6.18
CA TRP A 340 17.07 -0.18 5.97
C TRP A 340 18.18 -0.07 4.93
N ALA A 341 19.41 0.03 5.40
CA ALA A 341 20.55 0.16 4.50
C ALA A 341 20.68 -1.06 3.58
N ASN A 342 20.87 -0.80 2.29
CA ASN A 342 21.08 -1.78 1.22
C ASN A 342 19.89 -2.75 1.01
N HIS A 343 18.67 -2.36 1.41
CA HIS A 343 17.48 -3.18 1.21
C HIS A 343 17.20 -3.42 -0.28
N PRO A 344 16.70 -4.61 -0.67
CA PRO A 344 16.20 -4.82 -2.03
C PRO A 344 14.82 -4.17 -2.22
N CYS A 345 14.45 -3.90 -3.47
CA CYS A 345 13.12 -3.42 -3.83
C CYS A 345 12.66 -4.06 -5.14
N CYS A 346 13.24 -3.66 -6.28
CA CYS A 346 13.01 -4.32 -7.55
C CYS A 346 14.00 -5.46 -7.78
N VAL A 347 13.53 -6.52 -8.44
CA VAL A 347 14.28 -7.73 -8.79
C VAL A 347 14.12 -7.98 -10.28
N VAL A 348 15.03 -8.78 -10.83
CA VAL A 348 14.96 -9.24 -12.21
C VAL A 348 14.50 -10.69 -12.21
N VAL A 349 13.32 -10.92 -12.80
CA VAL A 349 12.75 -12.24 -12.97
C VAL A 349 12.68 -12.63 -14.43
N PHE A 350 12.81 -13.92 -14.70
CA PHE A 350 12.62 -14.51 -16.02
C PHE A 350 11.54 -15.59 -15.93
N ARG A 351 10.78 -15.78 -17.01
CA ARG A 351 9.94 -16.96 -17.19
C ARG A 351 10.82 -18.21 -17.31
N GLN A 352 10.44 -19.27 -16.60
CA GLN A 352 11.12 -20.57 -16.56
C GLN A 352 11.36 -21.12 -17.98
N GLU A 353 10.38 -20.97 -18.87
CA GLU A 353 10.47 -21.43 -20.26
C GLU A 353 11.67 -20.82 -21.00
N PHE A 354 11.91 -19.50 -20.85
CA PHE A 354 13.03 -18.82 -21.49
C PHE A 354 14.36 -19.18 -20.82
N LEU A 355 14.37 -19.31 -19.49
CA LEU A 355 15.55 -19.75 -18.72
C LEU A 355 16.05 -21.12 -19.16
N ASP A 356 15.13 -22.07 -19.33
CA ASP A 356 15.46 -23.46 -19.67
C ASP A 356 15.91 -23.60 -21.13
N GLN A 357 15.31 -22.83 -22.05
CA GLN A 357 15.61 -22.90 -23.48
C GLN A 357 16.84 -22.08 -23.88
N HIS A 358 17.10 -20.97 -23.20
CA HIS A 358 18.17 -20.03 -23.55
C HIS A 358 19.05 -19.64 -22.34
N PRO A 359 19.62 -20.59 -21.60
CA PRO A 359 20.42 -20.28 -20.40
C PRO A 359 21.67 -19.42 -20.70
N GLU A 360 22.29 -19.60 -21.87
CA GLU A 360 23.42 -18.78 -22.31
C GLU A 360 23.02 -17.30 -22.50
N ALA A 361 21.80 -17.04 -22.99
CA ALA A 361 21.26 -15.69 -23.10
C ALA A 361 21.06 -15.04 -21.74
N VAL A 362 20.62 -15.80 -20.74
CA VAL A 362 20.44 -15.28 -19.38
C VAL A 362 21.80 -15.05 -18.69
N HIS A 363 22.80 -15.90 -18.89
CA HIS A 363 24.17 -15.66 -18.43
C HIS A 363 24.79 -14.40 -19.06
N GLU A 364 24.65 -14.22 -20.37
CA GLU A 364 25.14 -13.03 -21.05
C GLU A 364 24.38 -11.77 -20.58
N PHE A 365 23.06 -11.84 -20.47
CA PHE A 365 22.21 -10.75 -19.98
C PHE A 365 22.63 -10.30 -18.57
N THR A 366 22.72 -11.24 -17.62
CA THR A 366 23.06 -10.92 -16.23
C THR A 366 24.47 -10.31 -16.11
N ARG A 367 25.45 -10.81 -16.87
CA ARG A 367 26.79 -10.21 -16.94
C ARG A 367 26.78 -8.77 -17.44
N ILE A 368 26.07 -8.50 -18.55
CA ILE A 368 25.99 -7.14 -19.11
C ILE A 368 25.22 -6.23 -18.15
N LEU A 369 24.19 -6.74 -17.47
CA LEU A 369 23.42 -5.96 -16.51
C LEU A 369 24.25 -5.56 -15.28
N VAL A 370 25.08 -6.47 -14.75
CA VAL A 370 26.03 -6.15 -13.67
C VAL A 370 27.05 -5.10 -14.13
N GLN A 371 27.57 -5.22 -15.36
CA GLN A 371 28.43 -4.19 -15.97
C GLN A 371 27.72 -2.84 -16.07
N ALA A 372 26.44 -2.81 -16.48
CA ALA A 372 25.64 -1.60 -16.54
C ALA A 372 25.41 -0.99 -15.15
N GLY A 373 25.19 -1.82 -14.14
CA GLY A 373 25.08 -1.39 -12.75
C GLY A 373 26.37 -0.73 -12.22
N GLN A 374 27.53 -1.29 -12.54
CA GLN A 374 28.84 -0.72 -12.24
C GLN A 374 29.08 0.59 -13.01
N PHE A 375 28.67 0.66 -14.27
CA PHE A 375 28.75 1.89 -15.07
C PHE A 375 27.97 3.04 -14.43
N ILE A 376 26.76 2.79 -13.92
CA ILE A 376 25.94 3.81 -13.23
C ILE A 376 26.67 4.37 -12.01
N HIS A 377 27.31 3.49 -11.22
CA HIS A 377 28.07 3.89 -10.04
C HIS A 377 29.32 4.71 -10.39
N GLN A 378 30.05 4.31 -11.43
CA GLN A 378 31.32 4.93 -11.83
C GLN A 378 31.14 6.22 -12.64
N GLU A 379 30.09 6.30 -13.45
CA GLU A 379 29.84 7.41 -14.38
C GLU A 379 28.41 8.00 -14.23
N PRO A 380 28.04 8.51 -13.04
CA PRO A 380 26.67 8.98 -12.76
C PRO A 380 26.23 10.13 -13.68
N GLU A 381 27.17 10.92 -14.21
CA GLU A 381 26.90 12.00 -15.16
C GLU A 381 26.37 11.46 -16.49
N LYS A 382 27.09 10.53 -17.14
CA LYS A 382 26.64 9.90 -18.39
C LYS A 382 25.41 9.01 -18.17
N ALA A 383 25.36 8.30 -17.04
CA ALA A 383 24.18 7.52 -16.67
C ALA A 383 22.92 8.39 -16.56
N SER A 384 23.05 9.63 -16.08
CA SER A 384 21.93 10.57 -15.98
C SER A 384 21.37 11.01 -17.34
N GLU A 385 22.21 11.11 -18.37
CA GLU A 385 21.78 11.42 -19.75
C GLU A 385 21.02 10.25 -20.38
N ILE A 386 21.54 9.03 -20.18
CA ILE A 386 20.87 7.79 -20.59
C ILE A 386 19.52 7.68 -19.89
N ALA A 387 19.47 7.96 -18.58
CA ALA A 387 18.26 7.87 -17.78
C ALA A 387 17.14 8.79 -18.29
N VAL A 388 17.44 10.02 -18.70
CA VAL A 388 16.42 10.93 -19.27
C VAL A 388 15.81 10.31 -20.52
N SER A 389 16.65 9.80 -21.43
CA SER A 389 16.18 9.23 -22.70
C SER A 389 15.43 7.91 -22.51
N PHE A 390 15.81 7.11 -21.51
CA PHE A 390 15.22 5.80 -21.25
C PHE A 390 13.95 5.85 -20.40
N LEU A 391 13.93 6.69 -19.36
CA LEU A 391 12.83 6.78 -18.40
C LEU A 391 11.76 7.80 -18.82
N ASP A 392 12.09 8.74 -19.70
CA ASP A 392 11.17 9.77 -20.19
C ASP A 392 11.36 10.03 -21.70
N PRO A 393 11.21 8.99 -22.56
CA PRO A 393 11.51 9.09 -23.99
C PRO A 393 10.67 10.14 -24.72
N GLU A 394 9.45 10.39 -24.24
CA GLU A 394 8.52 11.38 -24.80
C GLU A 394 8.59 12.75 -24.10
N GLY A 395 9.43 12.91 -23.07
CA GLY A 395 9.56 14.15 -22.30
C GLY A 395 8.32 14.51 -21.45
N LYS A 396 7.39 13.56 -21.25
CA LYS A 396 6.14 13.76 -20.50
C LYS A 396 6.38 13.95 -19.00
N LEU A 397 7.41 13.32 -18.43
CA LEU A 397 7.75 13.46 -17.02
C LEU A 397 8.56 14.73 -16.73
N GLY A 398 9.18 15.32 -17.75
CA GLY A 398 10.04 16.50 -17.64
C GLY A 398 11.37 16.20 -16.95
N LEU A 399 11.91 14.98 -17.10
CA LEU A 399 13.15 14.59 -16.43
C LEU A 399 14.34 15.38 -16.97
N LYS A 400 15.24 15.76 -16.06
CA LYS A 400 16.46 16.51 -16.38
C LYS A 400 17.69 15.79 -15.83
N ALA A 401 18.75 15.70 -16.64
CA ALA A 401 19.99 15.03 -16.26
C ALA A 401 20.56 15.52 -14.91
N PRO A 402 20.58 16.83 -14.57
CA PRO A 402 21.07 17.27 -13.26
C PRO A 402 20.28 16.70 -12.07
N LEU A 403 18.95 16.56 -12.18
CA LEU A 403 18.11 15.96 -11.13
C LEU A 403 18.44 14.48 -10.97
N ILE A 404 18.56 13.74 -12.08
CA ILE A 404 18.91 12.32 -12.05
C ILE A 404 20.32 12.12 -11.49
N ARG A 405 21.29 12.93 -11.92
CA ARG A 405 22.65 12.90 -11.38
C ARG A 405 22.66 13.06 -9.86
N GLN A 406 21.86 13.99 -9.33
CA GLN A 406 21.70 14.17 -7.89
C GLN A 406 21.16 12.89 -7.22
N VAL A 407 20.11 12.30 -7.79
CA VAL A 407 19.54 11.02 -7.30
C VAL A 407 20.57 9.90 -7.28
N LEU A 408 21.35 9.74 -8.36
CA LEU A 408 22.36 8.69 -8.50
C LEU A 408 23.59 8.91 -7.61
N SER A 409 23.81 10.13 -7.13
CA SER A 409 24.97 10.49 -6.30
C SER A 409 24.64 10.59 -4.81
N GLU A 410 23.39 10.31 -4.42
CA GLU A 410 22.93 10.41 -3.04
C GLU A 410 23.47 9.21 -2.21
N PRO A 411 24.22 9.43 -1.12
CA PRO A 411 24.92 8.35 -0.40
C PRO A 411 24.01 7.24 0.16
N MET A 412 22.81 7.60 0.62
CA MET A 412 21.77 6.65 1.08
C MET A 412 20.72 6.36 0.00
N GLY A 413 20.95 6.84 -1.21
CA GLY A 413 20.13 6.64 -2.39
C GLY A 413 20.38 5.29 -3.05
N ILE A 414 19.96 5.20 -4.31
CA ILE A 414 20.02 3.97 -5.11
C ILE A 414 21.46 3.46 -5.28
N LYS A 415 21.64 2.15 -5.19
CA LYS A 415 22.89 1.45 -5.48
C LYS A 415 22.65 0.40 -6.55
N THR A 416 23.52 0.37 -7.55
CA THR A 416 23.43 -0.53 -8.71
C THR A 416 24.68 -1.38 -8.89
N ASP A 417 25.67 -1.22 -8.01
CA ASP A 417 26.96 -1.91 -8.03
C ASP A 417 26.94 -3.27 -7.31
N ASP A 418 25.91 -3.57 -6.50
CA ASP A 418 25.68 -4.90 -5.92
C ASP A 418 24.27 -5.41 -6.26
N LEU A 419 24.21 -6.24 -7.30
CA LEU A 419 22.97 -6.84 -7.81
C LEU A 419 22.78 -8.30 -7.35
N TYR A 420 23.64 -8.82 -6.47
CA TYR A 420 23.56 -10.21 -6.04
C TYR A 420 22.34 -10.43 -5.12
N PRO A 421 21.48 -11.43 -5.39
CA PRO A 421 20.31 -11.71 -4.56
C PRO A 421 20.66 -12.16 -3.14
N SER A 422 19.94 -11.63 -2.17
CA SER A 422 19.97 -12.06 -0.76
C SER A 422 18.66 -12.74 -0.40
N ILE A 423 18.71 -14.05 -0.14
CA ILE A 423 17.54 -14.82 0.31
C ILE A 423 17.07 -14.34 1.69
N GLU A 424 17.99 -13.97 2.57
CA GLU A 424 17.67 -13.43 3.89
C GLU A 424 16.88 -12.11 3.79
N ASP A 425 17.31 -11.19 2.90
CA ASP A 425 16.59 -9.92 2.70
C ASP A 425 15.16 -10.18 2.18
N LEU A 426 14.98 -11.15 1.27
CA LEU A 426 13.67 -11.55 0.76
C LEU A 426 12.80 -12.19 1.85
N ASP A 427 13.39 -12.98 2.75
CA ASP A 427 12.67 -13.61 3.87
C ASP A 427 12.16 -12.55 4.84
N ILE A 428 12.98 -11.56 5.17
CA ILE A 428 12.58 -10.39 5.98
C ILE A 428 11.34 -9.72 5.39
N ILE A 429 11.31 -9.54 4.07
CA ILE A 429 10.19 -8.91 3.36
C ILE A 429 8.92 -9.73 3.48
N GLN A 430 8.94 -11.01 3.06
CA GLN A 430 7.73 -11.83 3.07
C GLN A 430 7.18 -12.05 4.47
N ARG A 431 8.06 -12.18 5.48
CA ARG A 431 7.65 -12.34 6.88
C ARG A 431 7.00 -11.09 7.43
N TYR A 432 7.61 -9.92 7.26
CA TYR A 432 7.00 -8.69 7.74
C TYR A 432 5.63 -8.46 7.09
N MET A 433 5.54 -8.64 5.78
CA MET A 433 4.27 -8.46 5.07
C MET A 433 3.21 -9.49 5.52
N ASN A 434 3.57 -10.75 5.70
CA ASN A 434 2.63 -11.78 6.12
C ASN A 434 2.25 -11.65 7.61
N GLU A 435 3.23 -11.58 8.49
CA GLU A 435 3.05 -11.66 9.95
C GLU A 435 2.58 -10.34 10.57
N ASN A 436 3.03 -9.18 10.06
CA ASN A 436 2.68 -7.86 10.62
C ASN A 436 1.58 -7.14 9.84
N MET A 437 1.46 -7.39 8.53
CA MET A 437 0.50 -6.68 7.68
C MET A 437 -0.65 -7.57 7.20
N ASN A 438 -0.56 -8.89 7.43
CA ASN A 438 -1.52 -9.88 6.91
C ASN A 438 -1.68 -9.81 5.37
N ILE A 439 -0.56 -9.61 4.67
CA ILE A 439 -0.49 -9.47 3.22
C ILE A 439 0.49 -10.50 2.64
N GLY A 440 0.07 -11.16 1.56
CA GLY A 440 0.89 -12.16 0.87
C GLY A 440 1.01 -13.48 1.63
N SER A 441 1.72 -14.43 1.04
CA SER A 441 2.00 -15.75 1.62
C SER A 441 3.50 -16.02 1.64
N LEU A 442 3.95 -16.83 2.58
CA LEU A 442 5.34 -17.28 2.63
C LEU A 442 5.60 -18.31 1.52
N ILE A 443 6.68 -18.14 0.77
CA ILE A 443 7.12 -19.06 -0.28
C ILE A 443 8.46 -19.72 0.06
N ASP A 444 8.77 -20.82 -0.62
CA ASP A 444 10.13 -21.37 -0.62
C ASP A 444 11.04 -20.51 -1.50
N LEU A 445 11.81 -19.62 -0.85
CA LEU A 445 12.72 -18.72 -1.53
C LEU A 445 13.87 -19.44 -2.26
N ASN A 446 14.27 -20.63 -1.82
CA ASN A 446 15.31 -21.40 -2.52
C ASN A 446 14.79 -21.95 -3.85
N SER A 447 13.49 -22.26 -3.91
CA SER A 447 12.80 -22.61 -5.15
C SER A 447 12.45 -21.38 -6.00
N PHE A 448 12.45 -20.18 -5.45
CA PHE A 448 12.16 -18.97 -6.23
C PHE A 448 13.42 -18.35 -6.86
N VAL A 449 14.54 -18.36 -6.14
CA VAL A 449 15.79 -17.71 -6.53
C VAL A 449 16.72 -18.69 -7.25
N ASP A 450 17.12 -18.37 -8.48
CA ASP A 450 18.12 -19.12 -9.24
C ASP A 450 19.49 -18.41 -9.19
N LEU A 451 20.29 -18.79 -8.19
CA LEU A 451 21.60 -18.18 -7.94
C LEU A 451 22.67 -18.50 -9.01
N ARG A 452 22.44 -19.46 -9.91
CA ARG A 452 23.45 -19.88 -10.90
C ARG A 452 23.88 -18.71 -11.80
N PHE A 453 22.93 -17.86 -12.17
CA PHE A 453 23.19 -16.69 -13.01
C PHE A 453 23.90 -15.58 -12.23
N ALA A 454 23.45 -15.30 -11.00
CA ALA A 454 24.08 -14.31 -10.12
C ALA A 454 25.53 -14.67 -9.76
N GLN A 455 25.80 -15.95 -9.46
CA GLN A 455 27.14 -16.44 -9.11
C GLN A 455 28.14 -16.26 -10.26
N ALA A 456 27.68 -16.47 -11.51
CA ALA A 456 28.51 -16.26 -12.69
C ALA A 456 28.75 -14.76 -12.97
N ALA A 457 27.74 -13.92 -12.77
CA ALA A 457 27.80 -12.49 -13.09
C ALA A 457 28.51 -11.65 -12.00
N CYS A 458 28.51 -12.08 -10.74
CA CYS A 458 29.05 -11.36 -9.59
C CYS A 458 30.17 -12.15 -8.87
N PRO A 459 31.33 -12.39 -9.50
CA PRO A 459 32.36 -13.29 -8.95
C PRO A 459 33.05 -12.76 -7.68
N ASP A 460 33.11 -11.45 -7.48
CA ASP A 460 33.83 -10.85 -6.33
C ASP A 460 33.12 -11.12 -4.99
N ARG A 461 31.79 -11.25 -4.97
CA ARG A 461 31.04 -11.61 -3.74
C ARG A 461 31.34 -13.02 -3.24
N ILE A 462 31.69 -13.94 -4.14
CA ILE A 462 32.08 -15.31 -3.76
C ILE A 462 33.43 -15.29 -3.04
N ARG A 463 34.35 -14.41 -3.47
CA ARG A 463 35.66 -14.24 -2.84
C ARG A 463 35.55 -13.63 -1.45
N ASP A 464 34.67 -12.64 -1.26
CA ASP A 464 34.44 -12.03 0.06
C ASP A 464 33.81 -13.01 1.06
N ALA A 465 32.87 -13.85 0.60
CA ALA A 465 32.29 -14.91 1.43
C ALA A 465 33.30 -16.02 1.78
N ALA A 466 34.15 -16.41 0.83
CA ALA A 466 35.22 -17.39 1.06
C ALA A 466 36.32 -16.86 2.00
N ALA A 467 36.68 -15.57 1.89
CA ALA A 467 37.65 -14.92 2.77
C ALA A 467 37.15 -14.79 4.22
N GLN A 468 35.84 -14.60 4.42
CA GLN A 468 35.24 -14.61 5.76
C GLN A 468 35.26 -16.01 6.40
N LEU A 469 35.07 -17.08 5.63
CA LEU A 469 35.16 -18.46 6.11
C LEU A 469 36.61 -18.86 6.47
N ASP A 470 37.60 -18.47 5.66
CA ASP A 470 39.02 -18.82 5.88
C ASP A 470 39.62 -18.12 7.13
N SER A 471 39.06 -16.97 7.51
CA SER A 471 39.43 -16.28 8.77
C SER A 471 38.91 -16.97 10.05
N SER A 472 38.06 -18.00 9.92
CA SER A 472 37.45 -18.71 11.05
C SER A 472 38.10 -20.07 11.38
N GLU A 473 39.02 -20.58 10.55
CA GLU A 473 39.65 -21.89 10.74
C GLU A 473 41.04 -21.86 11.43
N THR A 474 41.52 -20.69 11.87
CA THR A 474 42.78 -20.58 12.65
C THR A 474 42.55 -20.37 14.14
N ALA A 475 41.77 -21.25 14.76
CA ALA A 475 41.70 -21.37 16.22
C ALA A 475 41.53 -22.83 16.66
N THR A 476 42.56 -23.65 16.44
CA THR A 476 42.68 -24.97 17.08
C THR A 476 43.10 -24.80 18.54
N GLY A 477 42.22 -25.15 19.49
CA GLY A 477 42.57 -25.21 20.91
C GLY A 477 41.44 -25.71 21.82
N THR A 478 41.44 -27.03 22.08
CA THR A 478 40.75 -27.76 23.16
C THR A 478 39.22 -27.82 23.18
N VAL A 479 38.73 -29.03 22.86
CA VAL A 479 37.37 -29.53 23.10
C VAL A 479 37.17 -29.73 24.62
N SER A 480 36.14 -29.12 25.19
CA SER A 480 35.51 -29.61 26.41
C SER A 480 33.99 -29.50 26.29
N GLU A 481 33.33 -30.58 26.71
CA GLU A 481 31.91 -30.85 26.56
C GLU A 481 31.04 -29.83 27.30
N GLY A 482 30.12 -29.22 26.58
CA GLY A 482 29.10 -28.32 27.11
C GLY A 482 27.98 -28.19 26.09
N ARG A 483 27.10 -29.20 26.06
CA ARG A 483 25.86 -29.18 25.27
C ARG A 483 24.97 -28.06 25.85
N LYS A 484 25.03 -26.86 25.27
CA LYS A 484 24.10 -25.77 25.52
C LYS A 484 23.34 -25.44 24.25
N GLU A 485 22.03 -25.34 24.43
CA GLU A 485 20.99 -25.07 23.45
C GLU A 485 21.38 -23.88 22.55
N ARG A 486 21.28 -24.07 21.23
CA ARG A 486 21.24 -22.94 20.29
C ARG A 486 19.89 -22.25 20.51
N GLU A 487 19.90 -21.14 21.25
CA GLU A 487 18.84 -20.15 21.16
C GLU A 487 18.73 -19.66 19.71
N ASP A 488 17.51 -19.70 19.18
CA ASP A 488 17.09 -19.01 17.96
C ASP A 488 17.49 -17.53 18.05
N SER A 489 18.65 -17.17 17.49
CA SER A 489 18.99 -15.77 17.27
C SER A 489 18.17 -15.26 16.07
N ARG A 490 16.90 -14.93 16.31
CA ARG A 490 16.08 -14.17 15.38
C ARG A 490 16.79 -12.85 15.10
N THR A 491 17.27 -12.66 13.88
CA THR A 491 17.82 -11.38 13.43
C THR A 491 16.68 -10.37 13.35
N GLU A 492 16.37 -9.72 14.48
CA GLU A 492 15.50 -8.55 14.48
C GLU A 492 16.14 -7.47 13.59
N LEU A 493 15.36 -6.95 12.64
CA LEU A 493 15.66 -5.76 11.85
C LEU A 493 16.12 -4.64 12.79
N LYS A 494 17.45 -4.45 12.92
CA LYS A 494 18.05 -3.27 13.57
C LYS A 494 17.96 -2.07 12.63
N ILE A 495 16.73 -1.61 12.40
CA ILE A 495 16.49 -0.28 11.83
C ILE A 495 16.97 0.73 12.87
N LYS A 496 17.71 1.76 12.46
CA LYS A 496 18.04 2.90 13.33
C LYS A 496 16.72 3.41 13.89
N SER A 497 16.48 3.22 15.19
CA SER A 497 15.30 3.76 15.84
C SER A 497 15.28 5.25 15.52
N LEU A 498 14.29 5.68 14.75
CA LEU A 498 13.88 7.08 14.82
C LEU A 498 13.66 7.34 16.31
N ASN A 499 14.10 8.49 16.82
CA ASN A 499 13.75 8.93 18.18
C ASN A 499 12.21 9.09 18.24
N THR A 500 11.53 7.97 18.36
CA THR A 500 10.08 7.78 18.30
C THR A 500 9.72 7.33 19.69
N SER A 501 9.06 8.24 20.41
CA SER A 501 8.26 7.90 21.58
C SER A 501 7.40 6.68 21.25
N SER A 502 7.30 5.71 22.16
CA SER A 502 6.41 4.54 22.01
C SER A 502 5.03 4.93 21.47
N ALA A 503 4.38 4.02 20.73
CA ALA A 503 3.00 4.20 20.26
C ALA A 503 1.99 4.56 21.37
N ARG A 504 2.27 4.19 22.63
CA ARG A 504 1.41 4.53 23.79
C ARG A 504 1.92 5.72 24.59
N GLU A 505 3.14 6.18 24.36
CA GLU A 505 3.67 7.39 24.96
C GLU A 505 3.02 8.63 24.33
N GLY A 506 2.75 9.65 25.16
CA GLY A 506 2.36 10.96 24.68
C GLY A 506 1.43 11.70 25.62
N LYS A 507 0.74 12.71 25.06
CA LYS A 507 -0.19 13.55 25.82
C LYS A 507 -1.59 12.95 25.84
N TYR A 508 -2.16 12.86 27.03
CA TYR A 508 -3.50 12.34 27.27
C TYR A 508 -4.38 13.39 27.93
N LEU A 509 -5.58 13.58 27.39
CA LEU A 509 -6.64 14.29 28.09
C LEU A 509 -7.24 13.33 29.12
N VAL A 510 -7.05 13.65 30.40
CA VAL A 510 -7.57 12.89 31.52
C VAL A 510 -8.88 13.49 31.99
N PHE A 511 -9.88 12.64 32.14
CA PHE A 511 -11.21 12.98 32.62
C PHE A 511 -11.69 11.96 33.65
N GLN A 512 -12.76 12.30 34.35
CA GLN A 512 -13.35 11.50 35.40
C GLN A 512 -14.68 10.92 34.94
N LEU A 513 -14.92 9.64 35.29
CA LEU A 513 -16.24 9.01 35.27
C LEU A 513 -16.42 8.30 36.61
N ALA A 514 -17.44 8.70 37.37
CA ALA A 514 -17.61 8.30 38.76
C ALA A 514 -16.33 8.60 39.57
N ASP A 515 -15.77 7.60 40.26
CA ASP A 515 -14.55 7.77 41.07
C ASP A 515 -13.26 7.40 40.31
N GLU A 516 -13.38 7.02 39.04
CA GLU A 516 -12.27 6.49 38.23
C GLU A 516 -11.77 7.50 37.19
N ARG A 517 -10.49 7.37 36.83
CA ARG A 517 -9.82 8.24 35.86
C ARG A 517 -9.60 7.53 34.53
N TYR A 518 -9.97 8.21 33.46
CA TYR A 518 -9.79 7.74 32.10
C TYR A 518 -9.00 8.75 31.29
N GLY A 519 -8.21 8.25 30.35
CA GLY A 519 -7.38 9.06 29.46
C GLY A 519 -7.63 8.71 28.01
N VAL A 520 -7.80 9.73 27.16
CA VAL A 520 -7.79 9.57 25.70
C VAL A 520 -6.61 10.36 25.13
N SER A 521 -6.01 9.88 24.05
CA SER A 521 -4.91 10.61 23.43
C SER A 521 -5.38 12.00 23.03
N VAL A 522 -4.59 13.03 23.33
CA VAL A 522 -4.87 14.40 22.86
C VAL A 522 -4.90 14.45 21.33
N MET A 523 -4.25 13.50 20.65
CA MET A 523 -4.32 13.38 19.19
C MET A 523 -5.70 12.96 18.67
N ASP A 524 -6.59 12.45 19.52
CA ASP A 524 -7.98 12.13 19.16
C ASP A 524 -8.94 13.25 19.53
N VAL A 525 -8.49 14.24 20.32
CA VAL A 525 -9.34 15.31 20.84
C VAL A 525 -9.30 16.51 19.92
N ARG A 526 -10.46 16.84 19.33
CA ARG A 526 -10.62 18.05 18.50
C ARG A 526 -10.86 19.29 19.35
N GLU A 527 -11.83 19.21 20.26
CA GLU A 527 -12.15 20.27 21.22
C GLU A 527 -12.97 19.70 22.38
N ILE A 528 -12.99 20.43 23.49
CA ILE A 528 -13.88 20.16 24.63
C ILE A 528 -14.91 21.29 24.66
N ILE A 529 -16.18 20.94 24.67
CA ILE A 529 -17.27 21.91 24.75
C ILE A 529 -18.09 21.66 26.02
N GLN A 530 -18.67 22.72 26.57
CA GLN A 530 -19.66 22.60 27.62
C GLN A 530 -20.89 21.83 27.14
N MET A 531 -21.63 21.25 28.08
CA MET A 531 -22.90 20.59 27.78
C MET A 531 -23.83 21.53 27.00
N ARG A 532 -24.41 21.00 25.92
CA ARG A 532 -25.39 21.70 25.09
C ARG A 532 -26.61 20.85 24.93
N ARG A 533 -27.71 21.46 24.48
CA ARG A 533 -28.92 20.72 24.14
C ARG A 533 -28.61 19.69 23.06
N ILE A 534 -28.81 18.42 23.39
CA ILE A 534 -28.71 17.29 22.48
C ILE A 534 -30.07 17.09 21.80
N THR A 535 -30.08 16.99 20.49
CA THR A 535 -31.28 16.71 19.69
C THR A 535 -31.46 15.20 19.62
N PHE A 536 -32.54 14.72 20.22
CA PHE A 536 -32.86 13.29 20.27
C PHE A 536 -33.05 12.70 18.87
N VAL A 537 -32.56 11.47 18.68
CA VAL A 537 -32.76 10.67 17.47
C VAL A 537 -33.49 9.38 17.85
N PRO A 538 -34.69 9.10 17.30
CA PRO A 538 -35.46 7.89 17.61
C PRO A 538 -34.72 6.59 17.27
N ASN A 539 -35.10 5.50 17.98
CA ASN A 539 -34.64 4.13 17.75
C ASN A 539 -33.13 3.90 17.87
N MET A 540 -32.40 4.79 18.54
CA MET A 540 -30.98 4.61 18.81
C MET A 540 -30.76 3.83 20.12
N PRO A 541 -29.65 3.06 20.23
CA PRO A 541 -29.27 2.42 21.49
C PRO A 541 -29.14 3.41 22.65
N GLY A 542 -29.36 2.95 23.89
CA GLY A 542 -29.47 3.85 25.06
C GLY A 542 -28.22 4.69 25.38
N PHE A 543 -27.03 4.24 24.99
CA PHE A 543 -25.80 5.04 25.13
C PHE A 543 -25.71 6.19 24.11
N TYR A 544 -26.50 6.18 23.04
CA TYR A 544 -26.57 7.25 22.06
C TYR A 544 -27.59 8.28 22.49
N LYS A 545 -27.14 9.49 22.83
CA LYS A 545 -28.00 10.54 23.40
C LYS A 545 -28.67 11.40 22.33
N GLY A 546 -28.15 11.39 21.10
CA GLY A 546 -28.68 12.17 19.98
C GLY A 546 -27.57 12.86 19.20
N THR A 547 -27.86 14.05 18.66
CA THR A 547 -26.91 14.85 17.89
C THR A 547 -26.80 16.28 18.39
N ILE A 548 -25.66 16.90 18.15
CA ILE A 548 -25.45 18.34 18.35
C ILE A 548 -25.06 19.00 17.02
N ASN A 549 -25.37 20.29 16.86
CA ASN A 549 -24.81 21.08 15.78
C ASN A 549 -23.61 21.87 16.30
N LEU A 550 -22.42 21.56 15.79
CA LEU A 550 -21.19 22.25 16.10
C LEU A 550 -20.61 22.88 14.84
N ARG A 551 -20.67 24.22 14.78
CA ARG A 551 -20.16 25.04 13.67
C ARG A 551 -20.72 24.60 12.30
N GLY A 552 -22.01 24.27 12.25
CA GLY A 552 -22.71 23.84 11.04
C GLY A 552 -22.61 22.33 10.75
N LYS A 553 -21.83 21.58 11.53
CA LYS A 553 -21.72 20.12 11.40
C LYS A 553 -22.60 19.41 12.42
N VAL A 554 -23.38 18.44 11.96
CA VAL A 554 -24.14 17.55 12.84
C VAL A 554 -23.20 16.48 13.38
N ILE A 555 -23.02 16.44 14.70
CA ILE A 555 -22.13 15.51 15.39
C ILE A 555 -22.96 14.58 16.29
N PRO A 556 -22.85 13.25 16.14
CA PRO A 556 -23.48 12.29 17.06
C PRO A 556 -22.89 12.42 18.46
N VAL A 557 -23.72 12.27 19.49
CA VAL A 557 -23.29 12.33 20.90
C VAL A 557 -23.64 11.04 21.63
N THR A 558 -22.65 10.46 22.29
CA THR A 558 -22.75 9.27 23.12
C THR A 558 -22.43 9.57 24.58
N ASP A 559 -22.99 8.77 25.47
CA ASP A 559 -22.73 8.83 26.90
C ASP A 559 -21.71 7.76 27.31
N LEU A 560 -20.51 8.21 27.70
CA LEU A 560 -19.41 7.30 27.98
C LEU A 560 -19.67 6.38 29.16
N ARG A 561 -20.45 6.81 30.16
CA ARG A 561 -20.84 5.94 31.27
C ARG A 561 -21.64 4.76 30.74
N LEU A 562 -22.67 5.05 29.94
CA LEU A 562 -23.52 4.02 29.34
C LEU A 562 -22.73 3.13 28.37
N THR A 563 -21.83 3.72 27.58
CA THR A 563 -20.89 3.00 26.71
C THR A 563 -20.03 1.99 27.50
N LEU A 564 -19.58 2.34 28.70
CA LEU A 564 -18.76 1.48 29.55
C LEU A 564 -19.60 0.63 30.54
N GLY A 565 -20.92 0.58 30.38
CA GLY A 565 -21.82 -0.20 31.23
C GLY A 565 -22.00 0.34 32.66
N MET A 566 -21.69 1.62 32.89
CA MET A 566 -21.89 2.31 34.16
C MET A 566 -23.32 2.87 34.30
N ALA A 567 -23.74 3.14 35.54
CA ALA A 567 -25.02 3.80 35.80
C ALA A 567 -25.04 5.23 35.24
N PRO A 568 -26.16 5.67 34.62
CA PRO A 568 -26.31 7.04 34.14
C PRO A 568 -26.37 8.02 35.31
N ILE A 569 -26.03 9.28 35.02
CA ILE A 569 -26.23 10.41 35.92
C ILE A 569 -26.97 11.53 35.17
N ASP A 570 -27.60 12.42 35.92
CA ASP A 570 -28.07 13.68 35.36
C ASP A 570 -26.87 14.56 34.98
N TYR A 571 -27.00 15.25 33.85
CA TYR A 571 -25.96 16.16 33.38
C TYR A 571 -26.04 17.47 34.16
N ASP A 572 -24.89 17.87 34.71
CA ASP A 572 -24.73 19.10 35.50
C ASP A 572 -23.78 20.09 34.80
N ASP A 573 -23.50 21.22 35.46
CA ASP A 573 -22.62 22.27 34.93
C ASP A 573 -21.15 21.83 34.78
N ARG A 574 -20.76 20.70 35.38
CA ARG A 574 -19.42 20.13 35.27
C ARG A 574 -19.30 19.18 34.08
N THR A 575 -20.44 18.65 33.62
CA THR A 575 -20.52 17.73 32.51
C THR A 575 -20.07 18.42 31.22
N CYS A 576 -19.13 17.79 30.52
CA CYS A 576 -18.58 18.28 29.26
C CYS A 576 -18.77 17.26 28.14
N ILE A 577 -18.72 17.73 26.89
CA ILE A 577 -18.65 16.88 25.71
C ILE A 577 -17.24 17.02 25.13
N ILE A 578 -16.47 15.93 25.09
CA ILE A 578 -15.25 15.86 24.27
C ILE A 578 -15.69 15.56 22.84
N ILE A 579 -15.25 16.38 21.90
CA ILE A 579 -15.36 16.08 20.48
C ILE A 579 -14.13 15.28 20.08
N LEU A 580 -14.33 14.00 19.82
CA LEU A 580 -13.31 13.08 19.35
C LEU A 580 -13.32 12.99 17.83
N GLU A 581 -12.15 12.82 17.24
CA GLU A 581 -11.95 12.56 15.81
C GLU A 581 -11.36 11.16 15.63
N MET A 582 -12.14 10.28 15.00
CA MET A 582 -11.86 8.85 14.92
C MET A 582 -11.74 8.42 13.46
N ALA A 583 -11.08 7.30 13.25
CA ALA A 583 -11.08 6.62 11.96
C ALA A 583 -12.51 6.28 11.49
N GLY A 584 -12.82 6.53 10.22
CA GLY A 584 -14.08 6.17 9.57
C GLY A 584 -13.85 5.62 8.17
N ALA A 585 -14.87 4.97 7.60
CA ALA A 585 -14.78 4.29 6.30
C ALA A 585 -14.25 5.19 5.16
N THR A 586 -14.55 6.48 5.20
CA THR A 586 -14.17 7.46 4.16
C THR A 586 -13.20 8.54 4.67
N GLY A 587 -12.45 8.29 5.76
CA GLY A 587 -11.53 9.27 6.36
C GLY A 587 -11.70 9.36 7.88
N SER A 588 -12.00 10.55 8.42
CA SER A 588 -12.32 10.73 9.83
C SER A 588 -13.78 11.08 10.08
N THR A 589 -14.31 10.62 11.21
CA THR A 589 -15.63 10.97 11.73
C THR A 589 -15.50 11.63 13.10
N LEU A 590 -16.38 12.60 13.36
CA LEU A 590 -16.46 13.23 14.67
C LEU A 590 -17.54 12.56 15.51
N VAL A 591 -17.23 12.31 16.78
CA VAL A 591 -18.20 11.90 17.80
C VAL A 591 -18.05 12.77 19.03
N GLY A 592 -19.18 13.20 19.59
CA GLY A 592 -19.25 13.81 20.90
C GLY A 592 -19.38 12.75 21.97
N VAL A 593 -18.60 12.85 23.03
CA VAL A 593 -18.61 11.91 24.15
C VAL A 593 -18.81 12.69 25.44
N THR A 594 -19.90 12.42 26.16
CA THR A 594 -20.15 13.05 27.46
C THR A 594 -19.30 12.42 28.56
N MET A 595 -18.80 13.24 29.48
CA MET A 595 -18.09 12.80 30.68
C MET A 595 -18.47 13.67 31.88
N ASP A 596 -18.24 13.16 33.09
CA ASP A 596 -18.60 13.85 34.34
C ASP A 596 -17.79 15.16 34.51
N ALA A 597 -16.47 15.12 34.24
CA ALA A 597 -15.62 16.30 34.24
C ALA A 597 -14.28 16.05 33.53
N ALA A 598 -13.81 17.02 32.76
CA ALA A 598 -12.42 17.05 32.30
C ALA A 598 -11.50 17.46 33.46
N VAL A 599 -10.35 16.79 33.62
CA VAL A 599 -9.46 16.99 34.77
C VAL A 599 -8.21 17.75 34.35
N GLU A 600 -7.33 17.16 33.54
CA GLU A 600 -6.04 17.73 33.17
C GLU A 600 -5.49 17.08 31.89
N VAL A 601 -4.43 17.65 31.31
CA VAL A 601 -3.64 16.99 30.25
C VAL A 601 -2.34 16.49 30.85
N LEU A 602 -2.11 15.18 30.78
CA LEU A 602 -0.88 14.55 31.27
C LEU A 602 0.03 14.15 30.11
N ASP A 603 1.33 14.31 30.30
CA ASP A 603 2.36 13.72 29.44
C ASP A 603 2.80 12.39 30.06
N ILE A 604 2.42 11.28 29.41
CA ILE A 604 2.57 9.92 29.93
C ILE A 604 3.63 9.21 29.09
N GLN A 605 4.69 8.76 29.77
CA GLN A 605 5.81 8.05 29.19
C GLN A 605 5.55 6.54 29.21
N GLU A 606 6.11 5.80 28.25
CA GLU A 606 5.87 4.35 28.09
C GLU A 606 6.17 3.54 29.35
N ASP A 607 7.25 3.90 30.06
CA ASP A 607 7.69 3.25 31.29
C ASP A 607 6.67 3.34 32.44
N LYS A 608 5.69 4.25 32.34
CA LYS A 608 4.59 4.43 33.29
C LYS A 608 3.31 3.73 32.88
N ILE A 609 3.28 3.08 31.72
CA ILE A 609 2.12 2.40 31.17
C ILE A 609 2.29 0.90 31.41
N GLN A 610 1.32 0.31 32.12
CA GLN A 610 1.26 -1.12 32.35
C GLN A 610 0.22 -1.75 31.41
N ASP A 611 0.48 -2.97 30.98
CA ASP A 611 -0.48 -3.72 30.19
C ASP A 611 -1.76 -4.02 30.98
N THR A 612 -2.88 -4.05 30.26
CA THR A 612 -4.16 -4.40 30.83
C THR A 612 -4.14 -5.89 31.23
N PRO A 613 -4.53 -6.24 32.47
CA PRO A 613 -4.61 -7.65 32.88
C PRO A 613 -5.58 -8.42 31.99
N TYR A 614 -5.27 -9.69 31.70
CA TYR A 614 -6.19 -10.57 30.99
C TYR A 614 -7.28 -11.08 31.93
N PHE A 615 -8.55 -10.82 31.61
CA PHE A 615 -9.71 -11.19 32.42
C PHE A 615 -10.52 -12.37 31.86
N GLY A 616 -9.96 -13.14 30.92
CA GLY A 616 -10.64 -14.25 30.25
C GLY A 616 -11.44 -13.85 29.01
N GLU A 617 -11.96 -14.83 28.26
CA GLU A 617 -12.66 -14.62 26.98
C GLU A 617 -14.00 -13.86 27.11
N ARG A 618 -14.59 -13.80 28.31
CA ARG A 618 -15.90 -13.17 28.55
C ARG A 618 -15.83 -11.68 28.86
N VAL A 619 -14.64 -11.11 29.03
CA VAL A 619 -14.45 -9.69 29.38
C VAL A 619 -13.62 -9.04 28.28
N ASN A 620 -14.26 -8.22 27.45
CA ASN A 620 -13.59 -7.53 26.36
C ASN A 620 -12.93 -6.24 26.86
N THR A 621 -11.61 -6.26 27.06
CA THR A 621 -10.79 -5.09 27.40
C THR A 621 -9.97 -4.58 26.23
N SER A 622 -10.32 -4.96 24.99
CA SER A 622 -9.51 -4.70 23.80
C SER A 622 -9.35 -3.20 23.48
N PHE A 623 -10.29 -2.38 23.95
CA PHE A 623 -10.30 -0.91 23.84
C PHE A 623 -9.46 -0.21 24.93
N ILE A 624 -8.83 -0.94 25.85
CA ILE A 624 -7.92 -0.36 26.85
C ILE A 624 -6.48 -0.51 26.34
N THR A 625 -5.83 0.61 26.04
CA THR A 625 -4.44 0.67 25.57
C THR A 625 -3.45 0.33 26.69
N GLY A 626 -3.81 0.66 27.93
CA GLY A 626 -3.03 0.32 29.12
C GLY A 626 -3.48 1.10 30.36
N LEU A 627 -2.82 0.82 31.48
CA LEU A 627 -3.04 1.47 32.77
C LEU A 627 -1.84 2.35 33.08
N ALA A 628 -2.01 3.68 33.01
CA ALA A 628 -0.95 4.63 33.31
C ALA A 628 -0.91 4.98 34.80
N ARG A 629 0.28 4.93 35.40
CA ARG A 629 0.47 5.30 36.80
C ARG A 629 1.25 6.61 36.91
N THR A 630 0.55 7.66 37.29
CA THR A 630 1.11 9.02 37.44
C THR A 630 0.69 9.63 38.76
N ASN A 631 1.62 10.21 39.52
CA ASN A 631 1.34 10.87 40.81
C ASN A 631 0.52 9.99 41.78
N ASN A 632 0.87 8.70 41.90
CA ASN A 632 0.16 7.68 42.69
C ASN A 632 -1.33 7.45 42.33
N LYS A 633 -1.78 7.93 41.17
CA LYS A 633 -3.12 7.67 40.63
C LYS A 633 -3.02 6.80 39.38
N THR A 634 -3.91 5.83 39.26
CA THR A 634 -4.05 5.00 38.07
C THR A 634 -5.03 5.69 37.11
N THR A 635 -4.68 5.71 35.82
CA THR A 635 -5.55 6.22 34.75
C THR A 635 -5.68 5.17 33.67
N THR A 636 -6.90 4.79 33.34
CA THR A 636 -7.19 3.84 32.26
C THR A 636 -7.12 4.55 30.92
N LEU A 637 -6.17 4.15 30.06
CA LEU A 637 -6.00 4.74 28.73
C LEU A 637 -6.89 4.04 27.72
N LEU A 638 -7.75 4.79 27.03
CA LEU A 638 -8.75 4.28 26.10
C LEU A 638 -8.28 4.46 24.65
N ASP A 639 -8.44 3.40 23.86
CA ASP A 639 -8.35 3.41 22.39
C ASP A 639 -9.74 3.71 21.83
N ILE A 640 -9.95 4.98 21.46
CA ILE A 640 -11.25 5.48 21.00
C ILE A 640 -11.67 4.87 19.66
N ASP A 641 -10.71 4.53 18.78
CA ASP A 641 -11.02 3.87 17.51
C ASP A 641 -11.55 2.45 17.75
N LYS A 642 -11.03 1.73 18.75
CA LYS A 642 -11.57 0.41 19.13
C LYS A 642 -12.89 0.52 19.91
N LEU A 643 -13.03 1.58 20.70
CA LEU A 643 -14.23 1.79 21.50
C LEU A 643 -15.44 2.12 20.63
N TYR A 644 -15.27 2.91 19.56
CA TYR A 644 -16.38 3.41 18.73
C TYR A 644 -16.31 3.03 17.24
N GLY A 645 -15.26 2.32 16.79
CA GLY A 645 -15.11 1.90 15.40
C GLY A 645 -16.14 0.87 14.95
N ALA A 646 -16.08 0.49 13.67
CA ALA A 646 -17.04 -0.42 13.03
C ALA A 646 -17.12 -1.80 13.72
N ASP A 647 -15.99 -2.30 14.24
CA ASP A 647 -15.92 -3.57 14.99
C ASP A 647 -16.16 -3.40 16.50
N SER A 648 -16.59 -2.21 16.95
CA SER A 648 -16.69 -1.92 18.37
C SER A 648 -17.69 -2.81 19.10
N VAL A 649 -17.36 -3.07 20.37
CA VAL A 649 -18.22 -3.81 21.32
C VAL A 649 -19.61 -3.18 21.45
N ILE A 650 -19.71 -1.89 21.14
CA ILE A 650 -20.92 -1.07 21.18
C ILE A 650 -21.92 -1.47 20.08
N PHE A 651 -21.45 -1.76 18.86
CA PHE A 651 -22.31 -2.18 17.74
C PHE A 651 -22.56 -3.69 17.70
N ASN A 652 -21.72 -4.49 18.39
CA ASN A 652 -21.82 -5.95 18.43
C ASN A 652 -22.53 -6.51 19.69
N ALA A 653 -23.04 -5.66 20.59
CA ALA A 653 -23.82 -6.12 21.73
C ALA A 653 -25.22 -6.59 21.27
N PRO A 654 -25.65 -7.84 21.54
CA PRO A 654 -27.01 -8.26 21.26
C PRO A 654 -27.99 -7.36 22.02
N ALA A 655 -29.10 -7.00 21.38
CA ALA A 655 -30.19 -6.24 21.97
C ALA A 655 -30.86 -7.03 23.11
N ALA A 656 -30.18 -7.16 24.24
CA ALA A 656 -30.67 -7.82 25.43
C ALA A 656 -31.07 -6.76 26.45
N ASN A 657 -32.39 -6.66 26.65
CA ASN A 657 -33.14 -5.98 27.71
C ASN A 657 -33.98 -4.77 27.26
N ALA A 658 -34.96 -5.05 26.38
CA ALA A 658 -36.17 -4.24 26.22
C ALA A 658 -37.41 -4.87 26.89
N GLN A 659 -37.24 -5.81 27.84
CA GLN A 659 -38.36 -6.41 28.60
C GLN A 659 -38.03 -6.51 30.08
N ALA A 660 -38.09 -5.37 30.79
CA ALA A 660 -38.39 -5.31 32.21
C ALA A 660 -38.67 -3.86 32.60
N LEU A 661 -39.85 -3.34 32.20
CA LEU A 661 -40.52 -2.18 32.78
C LEU A 661 -41.94 -2.13 32.19
N CYS A 662 -42.83 -2.94 32.76
CA CYS A 662 -44.27 -2.71 32.81
C CYS A 662 -44.64 -2.53 34.28
#